data_AF-A0A1Q4D6L9-F1
#
_entry.id   AF-A0A1Q4D6L9-F1
#
_cell.length_a   1.000
_cell.length_b   1.000
_cell.length_c   1.000
_cell.angle_alpha   90.00
_cell.angle_beta   90.00
_cell.angle_gamma   90.00
#
_symmetry.space_group_name_H-M   'P 1'
#
loop_
_entity.id
_entity.type
_entity.pdbx_description
1 polymer ?
#
loop_
_entity_poly.entity_id
_entity_poly.type
_entity_poly.pdbx_seq_one_letter_code
_entity_poly.pdbx_strand_id
1 'polypeptide(L)'
;MSADAEWDEARLIADVEAGPQGPEIAAFFDFDGTLIDGYFLGAFARHHLRSGHVTPVDIGRMLLVGLRGVTTEEDFEEFFVLGMRSWAGRSEDELTQLGERLWSQGIAGSLYPEAWRLVEAHRSAGHTVVLASSATRFQVEPAARAMGVEHVLVTPVEFENGLCTGRPGGPPLWRAGKATAVRAFGAAHDIDMINSYAYSNGTEDAAFLGTVGRARALNPEPGLAAEAARKNWPIANFRSRGRPGAREVARTVGAIGGTLGGFGTGLALGAVNALVGAGTRRDAVDLALTLGGEFGTALAGVKLDVRGAEHLVDARPAVFLFNHQSQLDVIIIAKLLRTGFSAVAKKEAANIPGFGLAFRLADVAFVDRTDTTSAKAALEPAVQRLREGVSLVVAPEGTRSATPALGRFKKGAFHVAMQAGVPIVPIVIRNAGELMWRGASTVREGTVQVTVLPPIPTDDWTVDELDKHVEMVRDLYLETLGRWGDRAVQVTDGPQGPVDVPLDWGTSTEMNALETAMWRGETGDARLRSNVTLLETLDHAPDRERLRAAHEWASRMVPRMRQCVVDPALGVGAPTWVTVDEIDLDHHVHHVTLPAPGSRRQLLDVVAEFAEAPFDRDRPLWRSLLVEGLEDGSAGYVVTTHHSATDGLGAVQLMAQLHSRGPEHDPERPEPPRPAPTAASPVGLLTGQIERTVRAAPGAALRRGLGALTHPFGTASQAVDAVRALGRVVEPPPDGSPLLAHRTGDWHFDTLEVPLAALKAGAKAAGGSVNDGFLAAILGGFHRYHIHCGAGDVETLPIGIPISLRTQDDPQGGNRFTGARFAAPLAETDPAARIRAVHDFVREARSGTAVDPVGLLAPALRLLPGVVVGAMSGRMTAANDVQASSLPGISYPVWIAGSRITRMFPFGPLPGCAAMITLITHDGTCCIGVNVDAGAVTEPDVLVAGLQAGLDEVVALGG
;
A
#
# COMPACT_ATOMS: atom_id res chain seq x y z
N MET A 1 -6.43 14.65 28.74
CA MET A 1 -7.25 15.31 27.69
C MET A 1 -8.37 14.36 27.32
N SER A 2 -9.64 14.81 27.32
CA SER A 2 -10.73 13.99 26.79
C SER A 2 -10.57 13.83 25.28
N ALA A 3 -10.92 12.65 24.74
CA ALA A 3 -10.84 12.34 23.31
C ALA A 3 -11.70 13.26 22.42
N ASP A 4 -12.65 14.02 22.98
CA ASP A 4 -13.56 14.90 22.23
C ASP A 4 -12.94 16.22 21.69
N ALA A 5 -11.73 16.59 22.13
CA ALA A 5 -11.10 17.88 21.79
C ALA A 5 -10.18 17.86 20.56
N GLU A 6 -9.75 16.67 20.10
CA GLU A 6 -8.86 16.53 18.94
C GLU A 6 -9.67 16.30 17.67
N TRP A 7 -9.54 17.22 16.72
CA TRP A 7 -10.25 17.23 15.44
C TRP A 7 -9.27 16.82 14.33
N ASP A 8 -9.78 16.06 13.37
CA ASP A 8 -9.08 15.81 12.11
C ASP A 8 -9.45 16.87 11.06
N GLU A 9 -8.77 16.82 9.92
CA GLU A 9 -9.02 17.71 8.80
C GLU A 9 -10.47 17.65 8.31
N ALA A 10 -11.04 16.45 8.21
CA ALA A 10 -12.41 16.25 7.72
C ALA A 10 -13.43 16.95 8.63
N ARG A 11 -13.25 16.86 9.95
CA ARG A 11 -14.11 17.54 10.92
C ARG A 11 -13.95 19.06 10.89
N LEU A 12 -12.75 19.58 10.64
CA LEU A 12 -12.54 21.02 10.45
C LEU A 12 -13.29 21.54 9.21
N ILE A 13 -13.17 20.83 8.08
CA ILE A 13 -13.86 21.22 6.84
C ILE A 13 -15.38 21.13 7.00
N ALA A 14 -15.89 20.04 7.58
CA ALA A 14 -17.32 19.86 7.82
C ALA A 14 -17.90 20.95 8.76
N ASP A 15 -17.13 21.43 9.74
CA ASP A 15 -17.53 22.55 10.60
C ASP A 15 -17.65 23.88 9.84
N VAL A 16 -16.83 24.09 8.80
CA VAL A 16 -16.92 25.27 7.93
C VAL A 16 -18.14 25.15 7.00
N GLU A 17 -18.33 23.98 6.38
CA GLU A 17 -19.44 23.72 5.46
C GLU A 17 -20.81 23.79 6.17
N ALA A 18 -20.89 23.33 7.42
CA ALA A 18 -22.10 23.43 8.24
C ALA A 18 -22.28 24.79 8.94
N GLY A 19 -21.27 25.66 8.86
CA GLY A 19 -21.25 26.96 9.53
C GLY A 19 -21.98 28.08 8.76
N PRO A 20 -22.05 29.29 9.35
CA PRO A 20 -22.54 30.49 8.66
C PRO A 20 -21.74 30.75 7.39
N GLN A 21 -22.41 31.19 6.32
CA GLN A 21 -21.85 31.40 4.98
C GLN A 21 -21.90 32.89 4.61
N GLY A 22 -21.08 33.32 3.65
CA GLY A 22 -21.11 34.68 3.11
C GLY A 22 -19.94 35.58 3.53
N PRO A 23 -19.79 36.74 2.86
CA PRO A 23 -18.64 37.63 3.01
C PRO A 23 -18.54 38.32 4.37
N GLU A 24 -19.66 38.44 5.10
CA GLU A 24 -19.72 38.96 6.47
C GLU A 24 -19.02 38.06 7.50
N ILE A 25 -18.73 36.81 7.15
CA ILE A 25 -17.99 35.86 7.97
C ILE A 25 -16.53 35.89 7.55
N ALA A 26 -15.62 36.10 8.50
CA ALA A 26 -14.19 36.06 8.24
C ALA A 26 -13.54 34.75 8.72
N ALA A 27 -12.44 34.39 8.08
CA ALA A 27 -11.54 33.33 8.54
C ALA A 27 -10.12 33.89 8.64
N PHE A 28 -9.65 34.10 9.88
CA PHE A 28 -8.32 34.63 10.17
C PHE A 28 -7.32 33.51 10.39
N PHE A 29 -6.26 33.48 9.59
CA PHE A 29 -5.20 32.49 9.70
C PHE A 29 -3.90 33.15 10.15
N ASP A 30 -3.32 32.67 11.25
CA ASP A 30 -1.89 32.85 11.44
C ASP A 30 -1.12 32.10 10.35
N PHE A 31 0.10 32.55 10.04
CA PHE A 31 0.85 32.04 8.90
C PHE A 31 1.89 30.99 9.31
N ASP A 32 2.81 31.39 10.19
CA ASP A 32 3.94 30.57 10.66
C ASP A 32 3.46 29.43 11.57
N GLY A 33 3.90 28.19 11.35
CA GLY A 33 3.45 27.03 12.13
C GLY A 33 1.98 26.61 11.94
N THR A 34 1.16 27.50 11.39
CA THR A 34 -0.28 27.30 11.14
C THR A 34 -0.55 26.89 9.69
N LEU A 35 -0.15 27.71 8.71
CA LEU A 35 -0.29 27.39 7.27
C LEU A 35 0.96 26.71 6.69
N ILE A 36 2.13 26.99 7.25
CA ILE A 36 3.40 26.38 6.88
C ILE A 36 4.06 25.72 8.10
N ASP A 37 4.80 24.62 7.89
CA ASP A 37 5.63 24.02 8.94
C ASP A 37 6.92 24.84 9.15
N GLY A 38 7.11 25.29 10.39
CA GLY A 38 8.25 26.08 10.85
C GLY A 38 8.06 27.59 10.71
N TYR A 39 9.11 28.32 11.09
CA TYR A 39 9.14 29.78 11.06
C TYR A 39 9.77 30.31 9.76
N PHE A 40 9.03 31.14 9.04
CA PHE A 40 9.41 31.85 7.80
C PHE A 40 10.72 32.63 7.98
N LEU A 41 10.96 33.14 9.19
CA LEU A 41 12.18 33.83 9.61
C LEU A 41 13.45 32.98 9.42
N GLY A 42 13.35 31.65 9.54
CA GLY A 42 14.48 30.73 9.34
C GLY A 42 14.94 30.56 7.89
N ALA A 43 14.07 30.83 6.90
CA ALA A 43 14.45 30.85 5.49
C ALA A 43 15.21 32.14 5.14
N PHE A 44 14.71 33.27 5.63
CA PHE A 44 15.35 34.58 5.49
C PHE A 44 16.68 34.66 6.24
N ALA A 45 16.75 34.15 7.48
CA ALA A 45 18.00 34.09 8.24
C ALA A 45 19.07 33.27 7.51
N ARG A 46 18.71 32.13 6.89
CA ARG A 46 19.65 31.33 6.06
C ARG A 46 20.10 32.07 4.81
N HIS A 47 19.21 32.82 4.16
CA HIS A 47 19.59 33.68 3.04
C HIS A 47 20.58 34.75 3.49
N HIS A 48 20.32 35.40 4.61
CA HIS A 48 21.19 36.44 5.19
C HIS A 48 22.56 35.91 5.57
N LEU A 49 22.63 34.75 6.26
CA LEU A 49 23.87 34.04 6.58
C LEU A 49 24.71 33.68 5.34
N ARG A 50 24.07 33.35 4.21
CA ARG A 50 24.76 33.01 2.95
C ARG A 50 25.09 34.22 2.08
N SER A 51 24.36 35.33 2.24
CA SER A 51 24.55 36.56 1.46
C SER A 51 25.80 37.35 1.86
N GLY A 52 26.38 37.08 3.05
CA GLY A 52 27.60 37.74 3.53
C GLY A 52 27.41 39.19 4.01
N HIS A 53 26.17 39.68 4.11
CA HIS A 53 25.85 41.08 4.44
C HIS A 53 25.58 41.32 5.94
N VAL A 54 25.82 40.34 6.81
CA VAL A 54 25.57 40.42 8.27
C VAL A 54 26.91 40.49 9.00
N THR A 55 27.07 41.42 9.94
CA THR A 55 28.33 41.53 10.69
C THR A 55 28.50 40.35 11.65
N PRO A 56 29.73 39.92 11.97
CA PRO A 56 29.98 38.84 12.95
C PRO A 56 29.37 39.12 14.33
N VAL A 57 29.22 40.40 14.69
CA VAL A 57 28.61 40.86 15.95
C VAL A 57 27.09 40.63 15.93
N ASP A 58 26.44 40.88 14.80
CA ASP A 58 24.99 40.66 14.64
C ASP A 58 24.65 39.16 14.63
N ILE A 59 25.51 38.33 14.03
CA ILE A 59 25.40 36.85 14.10
C ILE A 59 25.53 36.37 15.55
N GLY A 60 26.49 36.90 16.31
CA GLY A 60 26.67 36.59 17.72
C GLY A 60 25.45 36.96 18.57
N ARG A 61 24.85 38.13 18.32
CA ARG A 61 23.62 38.57 19.01
C ARG A 61 22.40 37.72 18.65
N MET A 62 22.18 37.43 17.36
CA MET A 62 21.10 36.57 16.89
C MET A 62 21.19 35.14 17.47
N LEU A 63 22.39 34.58 17.57
CA LEU A 63 22.63 33.27 18.21
C LEU A 63 22.33 33.30 19.72
N LEU A 64 22.70 34.38 20.41
CA LEU A 64 22.51 34.51 21.85
C LEU A 64 21.02 34.65 22.23
N VAL A 65 20.25 35.40 21.45
CA VAL A 65 18.78 35.52 21.59
C VAL A 65 18.11 34.19 21.23
N GLY A 66 18.52 33.54 20.14
CA GLY A 66 18.02 32.21 19.76
C GLY A 66 18.29 31.11 20.80
N LEU A 67 19.41 31.18 21.53
CA LEU A 67 19.74 30.25 22.62
C LEU A 67 18.94 30.52 23.92
N ARG A 68 18.50 31.76 24.15
CA ARG A 68 17.69 32.14 25.32
C ARG A 68 16.20 31.84 25.15
N GLY A 69 15.73 31.70 23.91
CA GLY A 69 14.32 31.60 23.57
C GLY A 69 13.63 32.97 23.63
N VAL A 70 12.85 33.32 22.62
CA VAL A 70 12.10 34.58 22.58
C VAL A 70 10.86 34.43 23.47
N THR A 71 10.85 35.07 24.65
CA THR A 71 9.75 34.89 25.63
C THR A 71 9.01 36.20 25.98
N THR A 72 9.59 37.36 25.67
CA THR A 72 9.02 38.69 25.95
C THR A 72 8.81 39.54 24.68
N GLU A 73 8.00 40.61 24.77
CA GLU A 73 7.81 41.58 23.66
C GLU A 73 9.12 42.28 23.28
N GLU A 74 9.95 42.60 24.27
CA GLU A 74 11.26 43.25 24.07
C GLU A 74 12.25 42.32 23.35
N ASP A 75 12.29 41.02 23.70
CA ASP A 75 13.15 40.03 23.02
C ASP A 75 12.73 39.83 21.55
N PHE A 76 11.42 39.80 21.29
CA PHE A 76 10.90 39.68 19.93
C PHE A 76 11.20 40.94 19.12
N GLU A 77 10.99 42.12 19.70
CA GLU A 77 11.27 43.39 19.05
C GLU A 77 12.76 43.56 18.75
N GLU A 78 13.67 43.19 19.67
CA GLU A 78 15.11 43.21 19.42
C GLU A 78 15.51 42.27 18.27
N PHE A 79 14.99 41.03 18.26
CA PHE A 79 15.26 40.04 17.20
C PHE A 79 14.69 40.47 15.84
N PHE A 80 13.46 40.98 15.83
CA PHE A 80 12.74 41.44 14.66
C PHE A 80 13.41 42.67 14.02
N VAL A 81 13.82 43.65 14.85
CA VAL A 81 14.55 44.84 14.40
C VAL A 81 15.94 44.48 13.84
N LEU A 82 16.65 43.53 14.46
CA LEU A 82 17.90 42.98 13.92
C LEU A 82 17.70 42.35 12.55
N GLY A 83 16.59 41.63 12.35
CA GLY A 83 16.19 41.09 11.05
C GLY A 83 15.91 42.18 10.02
N MET A 84 15.15 43.22 10.38
CA MET A 84 14.80 44.32 9.45
C MET A 84 16.01 45.15 9.01
N ARG A 85 16.99 45.38 9.88
CA ARG A 85 18.22 46.12 9.53
C ARG A 85 18.96 45.52 8.36
N SER A 86 18.89 44.21 8.16
CA SER A 86 19.50 43.52 7.02
C SER A 86 18.88 43.87 5.65
N TRP A 87 17.69 44.47 5.67
CA TRP A 87 16.99 44.97 4.47
C TRP A 87 17.26 46.45 4.19
N ALA A 88 17.96 47.16 5.08
CA ALA A 88 18.22 48.58 4.94
C ALA A 88 18.93 48.89 3.61
N GLY A 89 18.45 49.91 2.90
CA GLY A 89 18.99 50.37 1.63
C GLY A 89 18.55 49.57 0.39
N ARG A 90 17.67 48.57 0.53
CA ARG A 90 17.03 47.86 -0.60
C ARG A 90 15.73 48.52 -1.00
N SER A 91 15.39 48.47 -2.28
CA SER A 91 14.10 48.96 -2.76
C SER A 91 12.96 48.00 -2.41
N GLU A 92 11.73 48.51 -2.41
CA GLU A 92 10.53 47.68 -2.21
C GLU A 92 10.41 46.58 -3.26
N ASP A 93 10.70 46.88 -4.53
CA ASP A 93 10.69 45.90 -5.62
C ASP A 93 11.71 44.78 -5.42
N GLU A 94 12.91 45.10 -4.91
CA GLU A 94 13.95 44.10 -4.63
C GLU A 94 13.52 43.13 -3.52
N LEU A 95 12.86 43.65 -2.48
CA LEU A 95 12.35 42.87 -1.36
C LEU A 95 11.17 41.98 -1.78
N THR A 96 10.26 42.51 -2.59
CA THR A 96 9.15 41.76 -3.19
C THR A 96 9.67 40.62 -4.07
N GLN A 97 10.64 40.89 -4.96
CA GLN A 97 11.27 39.85 -5.77
C GLN A 97 12.03 38.82 -4.93
N LEU A 98 12.63 39.24 -3.81
CA LEU A 98 13.26 38.31 -2.87
C LEU A 98 12.22 37.39 -2.22
N GLY A 99 11.08 37.93 -1.78
CA GLY A 99 9.94 37.19 -1.27
C GLY A 99 9.45 36.13 -2.25
N GLU A 100 9.18 36.51 -3.50
CA GLU A 100 8.74 35.61 -4.57
C GLU A 100 9.76 34.48 -4.86
N ARG A 101 11.05 34.82 -4.85
CA ARG A 101 12.12 33.83 -5.01
C ARG A 101 12.15 32.85 -3.84
N LEU A 102 12.10 33.33 -2.59
CA LEU A 102 12.19 32.46 -1.41
C LEU A 102 10.94 31.59 -1.25
N TRP A 103 9.76 32.13 -1.59
CA TRP A 103 8.52 31.37 -1.69
C TRP A 103 8.67 30.18 -2.66
N SER A 104 9.05 30.46 -3.91
CA SER A 104 9.15 29.45 -4.96
C SER A 104 10.34 28.49 -4.84
N GLN A 105 11.38 28.85 -4.07
CA GLN A 105 12.58 28.03 -3.88
C GLN A 105 12.55 27.13 -2.63
N GLY A 106 11.61 27.34 -1.69
CA GLY A 106 11.56 26.46 -0.52
C GLY A 106 10.37 26.59 0.40
N ILE A 107 9.78 27.78 0.58
CA ILE A 107 8.74 27.97 1.60
C ILE A 107 7.42 27.32 1.19
N ALA A 108 7.07 27.35 -0.09
CA ALA A 108 5.85 26.69 -0.55
C ALA A 108 5.88 25.17 -0.31
N GLY A 109 7.06 24.56 -0.20
CA GLY A 109 7.22 23.13 0.11
C GLY A 109 7.00 22.76 1.58
N SER A 110 6.88 23.73 2.48
CA SER A 110 6.50 23.51 3.88
C SER A 110 5.04 23.80 4.16
N LEU A 111 4.23 24.18 3.17
CA LEU A 111 2.78 24.31 3.31
C LEU A 111 2.17 23.02 3.87
N TYR A 112 1.22 23.16 4.80
CA TYR A 112 0.33 22.07 5.19
C TYR A 112 -0.79 21.95 4.15
N PRO A 113 -0.87 20.84 3.38
CA PRO A 113 -2.01 20.60 2.48
C PRO A 113 -3.35 20.66 3.20
N GLU A 114 -3.39 20.21 4.46
CA GLU A 114 -4.57 20.23 5.31
C GLU A 114 -5.04 21.66 5.57
N ALA A 115 -4.11 22.57 5.87
CA ALA A 115 -4.41 23.98 6.09
C ALA A 115 -4.82 24.68 4.78
N TRP A 116 -4.21 24.31 3.65
CA TRP A 116 -4.61 24.79 2.33
C TRP A 116 -6.06 24.44 1.99
N ARG A 117 -6.45 23.17 2.20
CA ARG A 117 -7.82 22.73 1.93
C ARG A 117 -8.82 23.40 2.88
N LEU A 118 -8.43 23.65 4.12
CA LEU A 118 -9.23 24.45 5.05
C LEU A 118 -9.43 25.90 4.58
N VAL A 119 -8.38 26.55 4.08
CA VAL A 119 -8.50 27.89 3.45
C VAL A 119 -9.46 27.84 2.26
N GLU A 120 -9.37 26.82 1.41
CA GLU A 120 -10.26 26.67 0.25
C GLU A 120 -11.72 26.40 0.66
N ALA A 121 -11.95 25.65 1.73
CA ALA A 121 -13.29 25.44 2.29
C ALA A 121 -13.93 26.77 2.72
N HIS A 122 -13.17 27.65 3.37
CA HIS A 122 -13.67 28.99 3.71
C HIS A 122 -13.93 29.87 2.49
N ARG A 123 -13.07 29.81 1.48
CA ARG A 123 -13.29 30.53 0.21
C ARG A 123 -14.55 30.03 -0.50
N SER A 124 -14.76 28.72 -0.51
CA SER A 124 -15.96 28.08 -1.08
C SER A 124 -17.23 28.45 -0.31
N ALA A 125 -17.12 28.65 1.00
CA ALA A 125 -18.19 29.16 1.86
C ALA A 125 -18.48 30.66 1.69
N GLY A 126 -17.72 31.35 0.83
CA GLY A 126 -17.86 32.78 0.56
C GLY A 126 -17.28 33.68 1.66
N HIS A 127 -16.50 33.14 2.59
CA HIS A 127 -15.95 33.92 3.71
C HIS A 127 -14.86 34.90 3.26
N THR A 128 -14.72 35.99 4.01
CA THR A 128 -13.58 36.90 3.92
C THR A 128 -12.36 36.27 4.58
N VAL A 129 -11.46 35.68 3.79
CA VAL A 129 -10.24 35.05 4.30
C VAL A 129 -9.14 36.09 4.50
N VAL A 130 -8.45 36.03 5.65
CA VAL A 130 -7.42 37.00 6.05
C VAL A 130 -6.20 36.27 6.62
N LEU A 131 -5.00 36.56 6.12
CA LEU A 131 -3.76 36.13 6.77
C LEU A 131 -3.29 37.18 7.79
N ALA A 132 -3.03 36.78 9.04
CA ALA A 132 -2.58 37.66 10.11
C ALA A 132 -1.25 37.17 10.69
N SER A 133 -0.14 37.81 10.31
CA SER A 133 1.22 37.36 10.68
C SER A 133 2.06 38.50 11.23
N SER A 134 3.00 38.16 12.12
CA SER A 134 4.03 39.09 12.59
C SER A 134 5.12 39.35 11.53
N ALA A 135 5.18 38.54 10.48
CA ALA A 135 6.04 38.75 9.33
C ALA A 135 5.64 39.99 8.51
N THR A 136 6.52 40.41 7.60
CA THR A 136 6.31 41.59 6.75
C THR A 136 5.56 41.26 5.46
N ARG A 137 5.07 42.28 4.76
CA ARG A 137 4.26 42.11 3.53
C ARG A 137 4.94 41.24 2.47
N PHE A 138 6.18 41.55 2.08
CA PHE A 138 6.90 40.80 1.04
C PHE A 138 7.25 39.35 1.48
N GLN A 139 7.07 39.00 2.74
CA GLN A 139 7.20 37.63 3.25
C GLN A 139 5.89 36.85 3.03
N VAL A 140 4.74 37.42 3.40
CA VAL A 140 3.46 36.70 3.42
C VAL A 140 2.71 36.80 2.09
N GLU A 141 2.83 37.91 1.38
CA GLU A 141 2.02 38.23 0.19
C GLU A 141 2.20 37.23 -0.98
N PRO A 142 3.39 36.67 -1.26
CA PRO A 142 3.52 35.59 -2.24
C PRO A 142 2.66 34.37 -1.90
N ALA A 143 2.55 34.03 -0.61
CA ALA A 143 1.73 32.91 -0.14
C ALA A 143 0.23 33.24 -0.21
N ALA A 144 -0.16 34.44 0.24
CA ALA A 144 -1.54 34.92 0.17
C ALA A 144 -2.06 34.89 -1.26
N ARG A 145 -1.28 35.42 -2.22
CA ARG A 145 -1.63 35.42 -3.64
C ARG A 145 -1.78 34.01 -4.19
N ALA A 146 -0.90 33.09 -3.79
CA ALA A 146 -0.98 31.70 -4.23
C ALA A 146 -2.23 30.98 -3.72
N MET A 147 -2.64 31.25 -2.48
CA MET A 147 -3.88 30.73 -1.86
C MET A 147 -5.16 31.48 -2.29
N GLY A 148 -5.03 32.55 -3.10
CA GLY A 148 -6.16 33.39 -3.47
C GLY A 148 -6.78 34.15 -2.29
N VAL A 149 -5.96 34.48 -1.29
CA VAL A 149 -6.34 35.30 -0.13
C VAL A 149 -6.07 36.77 -0.44
N GLU A 150 -7.12 37.59 -0.40
CA GLU A 150 -7.06 39.00 -0.77
C GLU A 150 -6.52 39.90 0.36
N HIS A 151 -6.79 39.54 1.61
CA HIS A 151 -6.47 40.37 2.76
C HIS A 151 -5.28 39.83 3.56
N VAL A 152 -4.28 40.68 3.78
CA VAL A 152 -3.11 40.39 4.61
C VAL A 152 -2.93 41.46 5.68
N LEU A 153 -2.84 41.02 6.93
CA LEU A 153 -2.47 41.80 8.10
C LEU A 153 -1.05 41.40 8.48
N VAL A 154 -0.10 42.32 8.28
CA VAL A 154 1.34 42.09 8.42
C VAL A 154 2.00 43.25 9.14
N THR A 155 3.18 43.02 9.72
CA THR A 155 3.95 44.10 10.33
C THR A 155 4.43 45.08 9.24
N PRO A 156 4.13 46.39 9.35
CA PRO A 156 4.56 47.38 8.38
C PRO A 156 6.07 47.64 8.44
N VAL A 157 6.67 47.95 7.29
CA VAL A 157 8.09 48.31 7.16
C VAL A 157 8.17 49.78 6.77
N GLU A 158 9.10 50.52 7.37
CA GLU A 158 9.33 51.93 7.04
C GLU A 158 10.20 52.05 5.77
N PHE A 159 9.76 52.89 4.85
CA PHE A 159 10.47 53.23 3.61
C PHE A 159 10.68 54.74 3.52
N GLU A 160 11.89 55.16 3.18
CA GLU A 160 12.25 56.54 2.88
C GLU A 160 12.86 56.62 1.48
N ASN A 161 12.33 57.51 0.63
CA ASN A 161 12.77 57.67 -0.78
C ASN A 161 12.76 56.35 -1.58
N GLY A 162 11.80 55.45 -1.30
CA GLY A 162 11.68 54.15 -1.95
C GLY A 162 12.67 53.09 -1.47
N LEU A 163 13.45 53.37 -0.41
CA LEU A 163 14.41 52.45 0.19
C LEU A 163 13.97 52.07 1.62
N CYS A 164 14.12 50.79 1.96
CA CYS A 164 13.83 50.29 3.29
C CYS A 164 14.80 50.93 4.31
N THR A 165 14.28 51.49 5.41
CA THR A 165 15.10 52.09 6.48
C THR A 165 15.68 51.04 7.43
N GLY A 166 15.15 49.81 7.38
CA GLY A 166 15.45 48.74 8.32
C GLY A 166 14.78 48.88 9.68
N ARG A 167 13.74 49.71 9.78
CA ARG A 167 12.92 49.91 10.98
C ARG A 167 11.45 49.53 10.71
N PRO A 168 10.69 49.19 11.77
CA PRO A 168 9.26 48.92 11.60
C PRO A 168 8.50 50.23 11.35
N GLY A 169 7.50 50.18 10.47
CA GLY A 169 6.62 51.31 10.14
C GLY A 169 5.45 51.51 11.13
N GLY A 170 5.47 50.81 12.26
CA GLY A 170 4.39 50.74 13.24
C GLY A 170 4.61 49.61 14.25
N PRO A 171 3.71 49.42 15.23
CA PRO A 171 3.83 48.32 16.19
C PRO A 171 3.76 46.95 15.48
N PRO A 172 4.57 45.97 15.91
CA PRO A 172 4.56 44.64 15.31
C PRO A 172 3.23 43.90 15.55
N LEU A 173 2.82 43.07 14.58
CA LEU A 173 1.62 42.23 14.69
C LEU A 173 1.90 40.97 15.51
N TRP A 174 2.19 41.16 16.80
CA TRP A 174 2.48 40.08 17.74
C TRP A 174 1.66 40.24 19.02
N ARG A 175 1.22 39.14 19.63
CA ARG A 175 0.35 39.12 20.82
C ARG A 175 -0.86 40.08 20.71
N ALA A 176 -0.93 41.08 21.58
CA ALA A 176 -2.02 42.05 21.65
C ALA A 176 -2.10 42.93 20.39
N GLY A 177 -0.97 43.17 19.71
CA GLY A 177 -0.92 43.89 18.44
C GLY A 177 -1.71 43.16 17.34
N LYS A 178 -1.54 41.84 17.23
CA LYS A 178 -2.27 41.00 16.25
C LYS A 178 -3.78 41.02 16.52
N ALA A 179 -4.19 40.85 17.79
CA ALA A 179 -5.59 40.91 18.19
C ALA A 179 -6.24 42.28 17.89
N THR A 180 -5.49 43.37 18.09
CA THR A 180 -5.96 44.73 17.79
C THR A 180 -6.15 44.94 16.29
N ALA A 181 -5.19 44.49 15.47
CA ALA A 181 -5.28 44.58 14.02
C ALA A 181 -6.49 43.81 13.46
N VAL A 182 -6.75 42.59 13.96
CA VAL A 182 -7.89 41.76 13.56
C VAL A 182 -9.22 42.40 13.92
N ARG A 183 -9.35 42.98 15.13
CA ARG A 183 -10.56 43.73 15.51
C ARG A 183 -10.79 44.98 14.66
N ALA A 184 -9.72 45.73 14.38
CA ALA A 184 -9.80 46.92 13.52
C ALA A 184 -10.21 46.55 12.09
N PHE A 185 -9.68 45.44 11.56
CA PHE A 185 -10.07 44.91 10.26
C PHE A 185 -11.55 44.52 10.23
N GLY A 186 -12.01 43.77 11.24
CA GLY A 186 -13.40 43.34 11.34
C GLY A 186 -14.39 44.52 11.38
N ALA A 187 -14.07 45.56 12.15
CA ALA A 187 -14.88 46.78 12.21
C ALA A 187 -14.89 47.55 10.87
N ALA A 188 -13.78 47.54 10.13
CA ALA A 188 -13.68 48.26 8.85
C ALA A 188 -14.41 47.55 7.69
N HIS A 189 -14.61 46.23 7.79
CA HIS A 189 -15.21 45.41 6.73
C HIS A 189 -16.58 44.82 7.14
N ASP A 190 -17.18 45.31 8.23
CA ASP A 190 -18.49 44.88 8.75
C ASP A 190 -18.59 43.36 9.00
N ILE A 191 -17.53 42.79 9.58
CA ILE A 191 -17.42 41.35 9.84
C ILE A 191 -18.13 40.97 11.14
N ASP A 192 -18.93 39.89 11.10
CA ASP A 192 -19.50 39.25 12.28
C ASP A 192 -18.42 38.44 13.02
N MET A 193 -17.76 39.10 13.97
CA MET A 193 -16.69 38.48 14.77
C MET A 193 -17.18 37.29 15.60
N ILE A 194 -18.45 37.21 15.98
CA ILE A 194 -18.99 36.11 16.81
C ILE A 194 -19.06 34.82 15.98
N ASN A 195 -19.46 34.93 14.72
CA ASN A 195 -19.57 33.78 13.82
C ASN A 195 -18.31 33.52 12.97
N SER A 196 -17.32 34.41 13.05
CA SER A 196 -16.03 34.29 12.34
C SER A 196 -15.05 33.32 13.00
N TYR A 197 -14.07 32.88 12.21
CA TYR A 197 -13.10 31.84 12.56
C TYR A 197 -11.69 32.40 12.77
N ALA A 198 -10.91 31.78 13.64
CA ALA A 198 -9.49 32.09 13.80
C ALA A 198 -8.66 30.83 14.05
N TYR A 199 -7.48 30.77 13.45
CA TYR A 199 -6.58 29.62 13.45
C TYR A 199 -5.15 30.05 13.79
N SER A 200 -4.51 29.40 14.77
CA SER A 200 -3.10 29.63 15.12
C SER A 200 -2.49 28.43 15.86
N ASN A 201 -1.16 28.35 15.87
CA ASN A 201 -0.36 27.39 16.63
C ASN A 201 0.35 27.99 17.87
N GLY A 202 0.57 29.31 17.90
CA GLY A 202 1.46 29.98 18.86
C GLY A 202 0.81 30.32 20.20
N THR A 203 1.58 30.24 21.29
CA THR A 203 1.08 30.61 22.63
C THR A 203 0.78 32.10 22.74
N GLU A 204 1.52 32.93 22.03
CA GLU A 204 1.32 34.38 21.90
C GLU A 204 -0.05 34.77 21.34
N ASP A 205 -0.67 33.88 20.57
CA ASP A 205 -1.83 34.16 19.74
C ASP A 205 -3.16 33.86 20.45
N ALA A 206 -3.11 33.47 21.73
CA ALA A 206 -4.31 33.27 22.55
C ALA A 206 -5.23 34.51 22.57
N ALA A 207 -4.66 35.72 22.59
CA ALA A 207 -5.44 36.96 22.51
C ALA A 207 -6.07 37.18 21.13
N PHE A 208 -5.38 36.77 20.06
CA PHE A 208 -5.85 36.82 18.67
C PHE A 208 -7.00 35.83 18.46
N LEU A 209 -6.84 34.57 18.86
CA LEU A 209 -7.89 33.57 18.78
C LEU A 209 -9.14 33.98 19.57
N GLY A 210 -8.95 34.62 20.72
CA GLY A 210 -10.06 35.15 21.53
C GLY A 210 -10.80 36.35 20.93
N THR A 211 -10.45 36.84 19.75
CA THR A 211 -11.18 37.94 19.08
C THR A 211 -12.45 37.49 18.39
N VAL A 212 -12.59 36.19 18.11
CA VAL A 212 -13.72 35.61 17.39
C VAL A 212 -14.46 34.56 18.21
N GLY A 213 -15.69 34.22 17.83
CA GLY A 213 -16.45 33.14 18.51
C GLY A 213 -16.09 31.73 18.04
N ARG A 214 -15.48 31.57 16.86
CA ARG A 214 -15.07 30.26 16.32
C ARG A 214 -13.54 30.11 16.23
N ALA A 215 -12.85 30.12 17.37
CA ALA A 215 -11.41 29.84 17.45
C ALA A 215 -11.08 28.34 17.35
N ARG A 216 -9.96 27.99 16.69
CA ARG A 216 -9.39 26.63 16.64
C ARG A 216 -7.86 26.71 16.71
N ALA A 217 -7.24 25.78 17.41
CA ALA A 217 -5.80 25.69 17.50
C ALA A 217 -5.27 24.64 16.52
N LEU A 218 -4.36 25.03 15.63
CA LEU A 218 -3.77 24.14 14.63
C LEU A 218 -2.31 23.91 14.98
N ASN A 219 -1.86 22.65 15.07
CA ASN A 219 -0.50 22.29 15.50
C ASN A 219 -0.03 23.00 16.79
N PRO A 220 -0.86 23.14 17.84
CA PRO A 220 -0.58 24.07 18.92
C PRO A 220 0.68 23.70 19.69
N GLU A 221 1.49 24.71 20.00
CA GLU A 221 2.56 24.59 20.97
C GLU A 221 1.98 24.26 22.36
N PRO A 222 2.77 23.66 23.28
CA PRO A 222 2.26 23.22 24.59
C PRO A 222 1.51 24.30 25.38
N GLY A 223 1.92 25.57 25.27
CA GLY A 223 1.24 26.70 25.91
C GLY A 223 -0.13 26.99 25.30
N LEU A 224 -0.25 27.02 23.97
CA LEU A 224 -1.54 27.21 23.30
C LEU A 224 -2.47 26.01 23.52
N ALA A 225 -1.93 24.78 23.52
CA ALA A 225 -2.72 23.58 23.78
C ALA A 225 -3.38 23.61 25.17
N ALA A 226 -2.66 24.10 26.19
CA ALA A 226 -3.21 24.29 27.53
C ALA A 226 -4.31 25.35 27.56
N GLU A 227 -4.14 26.46 26.83
CA GLU A 227 -5.13 27.52 26.73
C GLU A 227 -6.38 27.10 25.95
N ALA A 228 -6.20 26.37 24.85
CA ALA A 228 -7.28 25.77 24.07
C ALA A 228 -8.11 24.80 24.91
N ALA A 229 -7.46 23.95 25.72
CA ALA A 229 -8.14 23.08 26.67
C ALA A 229 -8.94 23.87 27.72
N ARG A 230 -8.38 24.98 28.23
CA ARG A 230 -9.06 25.85 29.20
C ARG A 230 -10.29 26.56 28.63
N LYS A 231 -10.23 26.96 27.36
CA LYS A 231 -11.29 27.68 26.64
C LYS A 231 -12.20 26.78 25.79
N ASN A 232 -11.99 25.47 25.82
CA ASN A 232 -12.67 24.48 24.98
C ASN A 232 -12.57 24.78 23.48
N TRP A 233 -11.42 25.26 23.03
CA TRP A 233 -11.15 25.40 21.59
C TRP A 233 -10.74 24.06 20.99
N PRO A 234 -11.33 23.67 19.84
CA PRO A 234 -10.88 22.50 19.10
C PRO A 234 -9.39 22.57 18.76
N ILE A 235 -8.71 21.43 18.85
CA ILE A 235 -7.31 21.27 18.49
C ILE A 235 -7.22 20.33 17.28
N ALA A 236 -6.45 20.69 16.26
CA ALA A 236 -6.11 19.78 15.18
C ALA A 236 -4.61 19.73 14.96
N ASN A 237 -4.07 18.53 14.74
CA ASN A 237 -2.65 18.30 14.48
C ASN A 237 -2.46 17.76 13.05
N PHE A 238 -1.74 18.52 12.23
CA PHE A 238 -1.36 18.13 10.88
C PHE A 238 -0.02 17.40 10.87
N ARG A 239 0.23 16.63 9.80
CA ARG A 239 1.47 15.87 9.68
C ARG A 239 2.64 16.81 9.40
N SER A 240 3.64 16.85 10.30
CA SER A 240 4.83 17.70 10.14
C SER A 240 5.51 17.52 8.78
N ARG A 241 5.86 18.65 8.17
CA ARG A 241 6.59 18.81 6.92
C ARG A 241 8.08 19.16 7.12
N GLY A 242 8.55 19.18 8.37
CA GLY A 242 9.88 19.58 8.82
C GLY A 242 11.06 18.69 8.40
N ARG A 243 12.17 18.75 9.17
CA ARG A 243 13.46 18.12 8.80
C ARG A 243 13.31 16.61 8.54
N PRO A 244 13.90 16.07 7.46
CA PRO A 244 13.74 14.66 7.13
C PRO A 244 14.29 13.76 8.23
N GLY A 245 13.50 12.76 8.65
CA GLY A 245 13.98 11.70 9.53
C GLY A 245 14.96 10.77 8.83
N ALA A 246 15.78 10.02 9.59
CA ALA A 246 16.76 9.08 9.03
C ALA A 246 16.12 8.06 8.07
N ARG A 247 14.88 7.63 8.36
CA ARG A 247 14.08 6.73 7.51
C ARG A 247 13.71 7.38 6.17
N GLU A 248 13.33 8.65 6.13
CA GLU A 248 12.98 9.36 4.90
C GLU A 248 14.21 9.56 4.00
N VAL A 249 15.36 9.87 4.59
CA VAL A 249 16.64 9.96 3.85
C VAL A 249 17.00 8.61 3.24
N ALA A 250 17.00 7.53 4.04
CA ALA A 250 17.30 6.19 3.55
C ALA A 250 16.35 5.75 2.43
N ARG A 251 15.05 6.03 2.59
CA ARG A 251 14.02 5.76 1.57
C ARG A 251 14.26 6.52 0.28
N THR A 252 14.62 7.80 0.36
CA THR A 252 14.90 8.64 -0.82
C THR A 252 16.14 8.15 -1.56
N VAL A 253 17.20 7.82 -0.83
CA VAL A 253 18.41 7.23 -1.42
C VAL A 253 18.07 5.89 -2.08
N GLY A 254 17.25 5.07 -1.41
CA GLY A 254 16.71 3.83 -1.98
C GLY A 254 15.92 4.05 -3.26
N ALA A 255 15.00 5.02 -3.29
CA ALA A 255 14.19 5.36 -4.46
C ALA A 255 15.03 5.82 -5.66
N ILE A 256 15.99 6.73 -5.43
CA ILE A 256 16.90 7.20 -6.49
C ILE A 256 17.80 6.04 -6.98
N GLY A 257 18.36 5.28 -6.04
CA GLY A 257 19.19 4.11 -6.33
C GLY A 257 18.43 3.02 -7.08
N GLY A 258 17.18 2.75 -6.70
CA GLY A 258 16.27 1.82 -7.37
C GLY A 258 15.90 2.27 -8.76
N THR A 259 15.61 3.57 -8.94
CA THR A 259 15.27 4.12 -10.25
C THR A 259 16.44 4.01 -11.23
N LEU A 260 17.63 4.51 -10.83
CA LEU A 260 18.82 4.47 -11.68
C LEU A 260 19.36 3.05 -11.84
N GLY A 261 19.29 2.23 -10.79
CA GLY A 261 19.66 0.82 -10.81
C GLY A 261 18.76 0.02 -11.74
N GLY A 262 17.44 0.14 -11.60
CA GLY A 262 16.44 -0.48 -12.48
C GLY A 262 16.59 -0.06 -13.93
N PHE A 263 16.81 1.25 -14.16
CA PHE A 263 17.08 1.77 -15.50
C PHE A 263 18.36 1.18 -16.10
N GLY A 264 19.47 1.18 -15.35
CA GLY A 264 20.73 0.58 -15.79
C GLY A 264 20.61 -0.92 -16.06
N THR A 265 19.90 -1.65 -15.19
CA THR A 265 19.60 -3.08 -15.36
C THR A 265 18.80 -3.29 -16.63
N GLY A 266 17.69 -2.57 -16.85
CA GLY A 266 16.86 -2.75 -18.05
C GLY A 266 17.60 -2.46 -19.36
N LEU A 267 18.48 -1.45 -19.39
CA LEU A 267 19.35 -1.20 -20.52
C LEU A 267 20.34 -2.34 -20.77
N ALA A 268 20.97 -2.87 -19.71
CA ALA A 268 21.86 -4.01 -19.82
C ALA A 268 21.10 -5.25 -20.33
N LEU A 269 19.87 -5.50 -19.82
CA LEU A 269 19.04 -6.61 -20.28
C LEU A 269 18.73 -6.46 -21.77
N GLY A 270 18.23 -5.30 -22.19
CA GLY A 270 17.81 -5.11 -23.57
C GLY A 270 18.95 -5.01 -24.57
N ALA A 271 20.13 -4.54 -24.17
CA ALA A 271 21.33 -4.60 -25.02
C ALA A 271 21.74 -6.05 -25.29
N VAL A 272 21.63 -6.94 -24.30
CA VAL A 272 21.82 -8.38 -24.49
C VAL A 272 20.79 -8.95 -25.47
N ASN A 273 19.52 -8.54 -25.39
CA ASN A 273 18.48 -8.96 -26.34
C ASN A 273 18.81 -8.54 -27.78
N ALA A 274 19.30 -7.32 -27.96
CA ALA A 274 19.68 -6.80 -29.27
C ALA A 274 20.87 -7.56 -29.86
N LEU A 275 21.84 -7.97 -29.03
CA LEU A 275 23.00 -8.76 -29.46
C LEU A 275 22.64 -10.18 -29.91
N VAL A 276 21.57 -10.77 -29.36
CA VAL A 276 21.07 -12.10 -29.78
C VAL A 276 19.98 -12.00 -30.87
N GLY A 277 19.78 -10.82 -31.46
CA GLY A 277 18.80 -10.59 -32.53
C GLY A 277 17.34 -10.62 -32.08
N ALA A 278 17.08 -10.62 -30.77
CA ALA A 278 15.76 -10.78 -30.17
C ALA A 278 15.15 -9.47 -29.63
N GLY A 279 15.72 -8.31 -29.97
CA GLY A 279 15.19 -7.03 -29.52
C GLY A 279 15.84 -5.83 -30.19
N THR A 280 15.21 -4.69 -30.06
CA THR A 280 15.66 -3.41 -30.58
C THR A 280 16.27 -2.56 -29.47
N ARG A 281 16.98 -1.48 -29.84
CA ARG A 281 17.41 -0.45 -28.87
C ARG A 281 16.21 0.09 -28.08
N ARG A 282 15.03 0.17 -28.70
CA ARG A 282 13.82 0.70 -28.07
C ARG A 282 13.30 -0.22 -26.98
N ASP A 283 13.31 -1.54 -27.22
CA ASP A 283 12.90 -2.53 -26.21
C ASP A 283 13.78 -2.45 -24.95
N ALA A 284 15.07 -2.16 -25.12
CA ALA A 284 16.00 -1.96 -24.01
C ALA A 284 15.66 -0.73 -23.17
N VAL A 285 15.31 0.37 -23.82
CA VAL A 285 14.91 1.61 -23.18
C VAL A 285 13.57 1.45 -22.46
N ASP A 286 12.61 0.76 -23.07
CA ASP A 286 11.28 0.55 -22.48
C ASP A 286 11.34 -0.36 -21.25
N LEU A 287 12.20 -1.39 -21.28
CA LEU A 287 12.48 -2.21 -20.12
C LEU A 287 13.19 -1.43 -19.00
N ALA A 288 14.12 -0.54 -19.37
CA ALA A 288 14.79 0.36 -18.42
C ALA A 288 13.82 1.33 -17.75
N LEU A 289 12.90 1.93 -18.51
CA LEU A 289 11.87 2.81 -17.97
C LEU A 289 10.91 2.07 -17.04
N THR A 290 10.49 0.86 -17.44
CA THR A 290 9.60 0.01 -16.63
C THR A 290 10.26 -0.34 -15.28
N LEU A 291 11.47 -0.92 -15.30
CA LEU A 291 12.17 -1.33 -14.07
C LEU A 291 12.58 -0.14 -13.20
N GLY A 292 12.97 0.98 -13.82
CA GLY A 292 13.28 2.21 -13.11
C GLY A 292 12.07 2.78 -12.38
N GLY A 293 10.89 2.80 -13.03
CA GLY A 293 9.63 3.18 -12.41
C GLY A 293 9.26 2.26 -11.24
N GLU A 294 9.30 0.95 -11.43
CA GLU A 294 8.94 -0.06 -10.44
C GLU A 294 9.79 0.00 -9.16
N PHE A 295 11.12 -0.09 -9.31
CA PHE A 295 12.01 -0.06 -8.15
C PHE A 295 12.04 1.34 -7.51
N GLY A 296 11.91 2.39 -8.31
CA GLY A 296 11.81 3.76 -7.83
C GLY A 296 10.62 3.95 -6.89
N THR A 297 9.41 3.58 -7.33
CA THR A 297 8.20 3.72 -6.50
C THR A 297 8.19 2.76 -5.31
N ALA A 298 8.63 1.50 -5.50
CA ALA A 298 8.63 0.50 -4.43
C ALA A 298 9.56 0.91 -3.28
N LEU A 299 10.81 1.33 -3.59
CA LEU A 299 11.75 1.79 -2.57
C LEU A 299 11.39 3.17 -2.02
N ALA A 300 10.62 3.98 -2.76
CA ALA A 300 10.04 5.23 -2.27
C ALA A 300 8.84 5.03 -1.34
N GLY A 301 8.32 3.80 -1.18
CA GLY A 301 7.06 3.55 -0.46
C GLY A 301 5.87 4.28 -1.09
N VAL A 302 5.93 4.51 -2.41
CA VAL A 302 4.91 5.24 -3.18
C VAL A 302 4.03 4.21 -3.90
N LYS A 303 2.73 4.26 -3.63
CA LYS A 303 1.70 3.49 -4.34
C LYS A 303 0.98 4.42 -5.32
N LEU A 304 0.47 3.87 -6.43
CA LEU A 304 -0.38 4.61 -7.35
C LEU A 304 -1.80 4.05 -7.26
N ASP A 305 -2.78 4.91 -6.99
CA ASP A 305 -4.20 4.63 -7.13
C ASP A 305 -4.64 5.24 -8.47
N VAL A 306 -4.82 4.40 -9.49
CA VAL A 306 -5.02 4.84 -10.88
C VAL A 306 -6.43 4.50 -11.35
N ARG A 307 -7.17 5.52 -11.76
CA ARG A 307 -8.47 5.41 -12.44
C ARG A 307 -8.31 5.66 -13.94
N GLY A 308 -9.04 4.95 -14.79
CA GLY A 308 -8.99 5.12 -16.25
C GLY A 308 -7.72 4.57 -16.91
N ALA A 309 -7.06 3.59 -16.28
CA ALA A 309 -5.78 3.04 -16.74
C ALA A 309 -5.83 2.46 -18.16
N GLU A 310 -7.00 1.99 -18.61
CA GLU A 310 -7.29 1.54 -19.98
C GLU A 310 -6.89 2.59 -21.04
N HIS A 311 -7.13 3.87 -20.77
CA HIS A 311 -6.79 4.96 -21.69
C HIS A 311 -5.28 5.17 -21.87
N LEU A 312 -4.44 4.58 -21.00
CA LEU A 312 -2.99 4.61 -21.16
C LEU A 312 -2.50 3.67 -22.26
N VAL A 313 -3.28 2.64 -22.62
CA VAL A 313 -2.90 1.62 -23.60
C VAL A 313 -3.65 1.82 -24.90
N ASP A 314 -4.97 2.00 -24.85
CA ASP A 314 -5.84 1.99 -26.03
C ASP A 314 -5.61 3.18 -26.98
N ALA A 315 -5.08 4.29 -26.45
CA ALA A 315 -4.92 5.53 -27.20
C ALA A 315 -3.54 5.70 -27.86
N ARG A 316 -2.66 4.70 -27.81
CA ARG A 316 -1.28 4.84 -28.30
C ARG A 316 -1.16 4.67 -29.82
N PRO A 317 -0.32 5.47 -30.52
CA PRO A 317 0.49 6.57 -29.99
C PRO A 317 -0.36 7.79 -29.62
N ALA A 318 -0.04 8.43 -28.50
CA ALA A 318 -0.76 9.58 -27.97
C ALA A 318 0.19 10.65 -27.40
N VAL A 319 -0.33 11.85 -27.21
CA VAL A 319 0.29 12.87 -26.36
C VAL A 319 -0.33 12.80 -24.96
N PHE A 320 0.41 12.24 -24.01
CA PHE A 320 0.03 12.19 -22.60
C PHE A 320 0.36 13.52 -21.93
N LEU A 321 -0.64 14.18 -21.38
CA LEU A 321 -0.46 15.40 -20.58
C LEU A 321 -0.54 15.06 -19.11
N PHE A 322 0.31 15.63 -18.26
CA PHE A 322 0.18 15.49 -16.81
C PHE A 322 0.44 16.81 -16.09
N ASN A 323 -0.30 17.10 -15.01
CA ASN A 323 -0.01 18.27 -14.18
C ASN A 323 1.24 18.02 -13.33
N HIS A 324 2.11 19.03 -13.22
CA HIS A 324 3.48 18.86 -12.74
C HIS A 324 3.66 19.55 -11.39
N GLN A 325 3.59 18.80 -10.30
CA GLN A 325 3.71 19.32 -8.93
C GLN A 325 4.96 18.82 -8.21
N SER A 326 5.50 17.67 -8.61
CA SER A 326 6.53 16.95 -7.87
C SER A 326 7.77 16.59 -8.70
N GLN A 327 8.89 16.37 -8.02
CA GLN A 327 10.03 15.66 -8.61
C GLN A 327 9.73 14.18 -8.84
N LEU A 328 8.82 13.63 -8.03
CA LEU A 328 8.35 12.26 -8.11
C LEU A 328 7.58 11.97 -9.40
N ASP A 329 7.02 13.00 -10.05
CA ASP A 329 6.24 12.87 -11.28
C ASP A 329 7.00 12.09 -12.37
N VAL A 330 8.33 12.24 -12.46
CA VAL A 330 9.14 11.50 -13.44
C VAL A 330 9.09 9.99 -13.18
N ILE A 331 9.15 9.59 -11.91
CA ILE A 331 9.11 8.18 -11.49
C ILE A 331 7.68 7.64 -11.63
N ILE A 332 6.68 8.44 -11.25
CA ILE A 332 5.24 8.12 -11.41
C ILE A 332 4.93 7.86 -12.88
N ILE A 333 5.33 8.76 -13.78
CA ILE A 333 5.08 8.63 -15.22
C ILE A 333 5.81 7.42 -15.81
N ALA A 334 7.05 7.14 -15.39
CA ALA A 334 7.76 5.93 -15.81
C ALA A 334 7.03 4.65 -15.36
N LYS A 335 6.53 4.62 -14.13
CA LYS A 335 5.72 3.51 -13.57
C LYS A 335 4.36 3.38 -14.27
N LEU A 336 3.74 4.50 -14.65
CA LEU A 336 2.41 4.56 -15.25
C LEU A 336 2.44 4.16 -16.73
N LEU A 337 3.36 4.74 -17.52
CA LEU A 337 3.41 4.53 -18.97
C LEU A 337 4.25 3.32 -19.37
N ARG A 338 5.27 2.94 -18.58
CA ARG A 338 6.14 1.75 -18.72
C ARG A 338 6.97 1.68 -20.00
N THR A 339 6.33 1.61 -21.17
CA THR A 339 6.94 1.37 -22.49
C THR A 339 6.46 2.37 -23.53
N GLY A 340 7.08 2.41 -24.71
CA GLY A 340 6.53 3.09 -25.89
C GLY A 340 6.33 4.60 -25.78
N PHE A 341 7.01 5.28 -24.86
CA PHE A 341 6.92 6.73 -24.70
C PHE A 341 8.29 7.44 -24.59
N SER A 342 8.33 8.71 -24.92
CA SER A 342 9.44 9.61 -24.58
C SER A 342 8.90 10.91 -24.00
N ALA A 343 9.77 11.75 -23.46
CA ALA A 343 9.39 12.96 -22.72
C ALA A 343 10.05 14.22 -23.27
N VAL A 344 9.49 15.37 -22.89
CA VAL A 344 10.11 16.69 -23.11
C VAL A 344 10.55 17.28 -21.78
N ALA A 345 11.84 17.57 -21.63
CA ALA A 345 12.44 18.12 -20.42
C ALA A 345 13.20 19.43 -20.67
N LYS A 346 13.48 20.17 -19.59
CA LYS A 346 14.29 21.40 -19.64
C LYS A 346 15.74 21.06 -19.96
N LYS A 347 16.47 21.88 -20.74
CA LYS A 347 17.87 21.65 -21.12
C LYS A 347 18.79 21.29 -19.94
N GLU A 348 18.62 21.93 -18.80
CA GLU A 348 19.43 21.71 -17.59
C GLU A 348 19.16 20.34 -16.95
N ALA A 349 18.05 19.68 -17.25
CA ALA A 349 17.78 18.31 -16.79
C ALA A 349 18.80 17.31 -17.33
N ALA A 350 19.46 17.62 -18.46
CA ALA A 350 20.55 16.81 -19.01
C ALA A 350 21.79 16.75 -18.09
N ASN A 351 21.91 17.69 -17.15
CA ASN A 351 23.06 17.82 -16.25
C ASN A 351 22.81 17.18 -14.87
N ILE A 352 21.63 16.60 -14.63
CA ILE A 352 21.34 15.93 -13.36
C ILE A 352 22.20 14.66 -13.28
N PRO A 353 23.03 14.47 -12.23
CA PRO A 353 23.85 13.27 -12.08
C PRO A 353 23.01 11.98 -12.15
N GLY A 354 23.45 11.01 -12.95
CA GLY A 354 22.72 9.77 -13.23
C GLY A 354 21.55 9.94 -14.20
N PHE A 355 20.56 10.78 -13.84
CA PHE A 355 19.35 11.00 -14.64
C PHE A 355 19.60 11.62 -16.01
N GLY A 356 20.61 12.48 -16.15
CA GLY A 356 20.94 13.12 -17.43
C GLY A 356 21.41 12.14 -18.51
N LEU A 357 22.05 11.04 -18.12
CA LEU A 357 22.37 9.93 -19.02
C LEU A 357 21.11 9.11 -19.33
N ALA A 358 20.31 8.80 -18.31
CA ALA A 358 19.08 8.04 -18.47
C ALA A 358 18.10 8.72 -19.45
N PHE A 359 17.89 10.02 -19.29
CA PHE A 359 17.05 10.82 -20.18
C PHE A 359 17.55 10.83 -21.62
N ARG A 360 18.87 10.94 -21.85
CA ARG A 360 19.43 10.86 -23.21
C ARG A 360 19.20 9.49 -23.84
N LEU A 361 19.36 8.41 -23.07
CA LEU A 361 19.13 7.05 -23.55
C LEU A 361 17.64 6.77 -23.82
N ALA A 362 16.74 7.39 -23.04
CA ALA A 362 15.29 7.38 -23.24
C ALA A 362 14.78 8.37 -24.31
N ASP A 363 15.69 8.93 -25.10
CA ASP A 363 15.44 9.88 -26.17
C ASP A 363 14.64 11.13 -25.72
N VAL A 364 14.76 11.53 -24.46
CA VAL A 364 14.08 12.72 -23.92
C VAL A 364 14.55 13.96 -24.68
N ALA A 365 13.60 14.73 -25.20
CA ALA A 365 13.87 15.98 -25.91
C ALA A 365 14.18 17.09 -24.91
N PHE A 366 15.37 17.69 -25.01
CA PHE A 366 15.81 18.78 -24.15
C PHE A 366 15.53 20.13 -24.80
N VAL A 367 14.65 20.91 -24.18
CA VAL A 367 14.20 22.21 -24.70
C VAL A 367 14.77 23.36 -23.89
N ASP A 368 15.31 24.36 -24.59
CA ASP A 368 15.57 25.67 -24.01
C ASP A 368 14.27 26.47 -23.96
N ARG A 369 13.73 26.65 -22.75
CA ARG A 369 12.45 27.34 -22.54
C ARG A 369 12.57 28.86 -22.60
N THR A 370 13.79 29.41 -22.73
CA THR A 370 14.02 30.86 -22.83
C THR A 370 14.05 31.37 -24.27
N ASP A 371 14.18 30.46 -25.25
CA ASP A 371 14.17 30.78 -26.67
C ASP A 371 13.01 30.08 -27.38
N THR A 372 12.02 30.87 -27.79
CA THR A 372 10.79 30.38 -28.44
C THR A 372 11.05 29.75 -29.81
N THR A 373 12.11 30.17 -30.51
CA THR A 373 12.48 29.64 -31.84
C THR A 373 13.14 28.28 -31.69
N SER A 374 14.07 28.17 -30.74
CA SER A 374 14.70 26.90 -30.35
C SER A 374 13.69 25.88 -29.82
N ALA A 375 12.69 26.33 -29.04
CA ALA A 375 11.64 25.46 -28.52
C ALA A 375 10.75 24.85 -29.61
N LYS A 376 10.44 25.58 -30.70
CA LYS A 376 9.68 25.03 -31.83
C LYS A 376 10.51 24.02 -32.64
N ALA A 377 11.76 24.34 -32.94
CA ALA A 377 12.66 23.43 -33.66
C ALA A 377 12.93 22.12 -32.90
N ALA A 378 12.94 22.16 -31.57
CA ALA A 378 13.13 20.99 -30.71
C ALA A 378 11.93 20.04 -30.64
N LEU A 379 10.75 20.43 -31.16
CA LEU A 379 9.53 19.61 -31.15
C LEU A 379 9.33 18.81 -32.45
N GLU A 380 9.97 19.19 -33.56
CA GLU A 380 9.90 18.44 -34.83
C GLU A 380 10.33 16.96 -34.69
N PRO A 381 11.42 16.63 -33.97
CA PRO A 381 11.79 15.24 -33.71
C PRO A 381 10.79 14.47 -32.83
N ALA A 382 9.93 15.18 -32.08
CA ALA A 382 8.89 14.56 -31.27
C ALA A 382 7.66 14.19 -32.13
N VAL A 383 7.30 15.04 -33.11
CA VAL A 383 6.26 14.72 -34.12
C VAL A 383 6.66 13.49 -34.92
N GLN A 384 7.91 13.42 -35.37
CA GLN A 384 8.41 12.27 -36.12
C GLN A 384 8.34 10.98 -35.30
N ARG A 385 8.70 11.03 -34.01
CA ARG A 385 8.63 9.87 -33.12
C ARG A 385 7.20 9.39 -32.84
N LEU A 386 6.24 10.32 -32.74
CA LEU A 386 4.83 9.97 -32.65
C LEU A 386 4.36 9.19 -33.89
N ARG A 387 4.78 9.62 -35.09
CA ARG A 387 4.50 8.90 -36.35
C ARG A 387 5.17 7.53 -36.42
N GLU A 388 6.29 7.35 -35.72
CA GLU A 388 6.99 6.07 -35.55
C GLU A 388 6.38 5.19 -34.44
N GLY A 389 5.27 5.62 -33.84
CA GLY A 389 4.53 4.86 -32.82
C GLY A 389 4.98 5.10 -31.37
N VAL A 390 5.88 6.06 -31.12
CA VAL A 390 6.35 6.40 -29.77
C VAL A 390 5.53 7.57 -29.22
N SER A 391 4.77 7.32 -28.16
CA SER A 391 3.97 8.32 -27.46
C SER A 391 4.84 9.41 -26.84
N LEU A 392 4.27 10.60 -26.63
CA LEU A 392 4.96 11.73 -26.02
C LEU A 392 4.30 12.09 -24.70
N VAL A 393 5.09 12.19 -23.63
CA VAL A 393 4.59 12.69 -22.34
C VAL A 393 5.12 14.09 -22.05
N VAL A 394 4.21 15.01 -21.72
CA VAL A 394 4.53 16.43 -21.50
C VAL A 394 3.76 16.98 -20.31
N ALA A 395 4.45 17.77 -19.49
CA ALA A 395 3.80 18.66 -18.54
C ALA A 395 3.44 19.98 -19.23
N PRO A 396 2.17 20.28 -19.55
CA PRO A 396 1.80 21.45 -20.34
C PRO A 396 2.05 22.78 -19.60
N GLU A 397 2.14 22.76 -18.26
CA GLU A 397 2.51 23.92 -17.44
C GLU A 397 3.96 24.39 -17.70
N GLY A 398 4.84 23.45 -18.09
CA GLY A 398 6.24 23.74 -18.42
C GLY A 398 7.11 24.16 -17.23
N THR A 399 6.62 24.15 -16.00
CA THR A 399 7.39 24.25 -14.74
C THR A 399 6.62 23.54 -13.64
N ARG A 400 7.32 23.04 -12.61
CA ARG A 400 6.64 22.47 -11.44
C ARG A 400 5.89 23.54 -10.67
N SER A 401 4.62 23.31 -10.40
CA SER A 401 3.82 24.18 -9.54
C SER A 401 4.35 24.16 -8.11
N ALA A 402 4.41 25.34 -7.51
CA ALA A 402 4.87 25.50 -6.14
C ALA A 402 3.73 25.28 -5.13
N THR A 403 2.49 25.10 -5.60
CA THR A 403 1.29 24.91 -4.77
C THR A 403 0.38 23.85 -5.42
N PRO A 404 -0.66 23.36 -4.71
CA PRO A 404 -1.63 22.44 -5.29
C PRO A 404 -2.39 23.01 -6.50
N ALA A 405 -2.36 24.34 -6.70
CA ALA A 405 -3.03 24.99 -7.82
C ALA A 405 -2.43 24.61 -9.18
N LEU A 406 -3.31 24.44 -10.17
CA LEU A 406 -2.93 24.11 -11.54
C LEU A 406 -2.52 25.37 -12.32
N GLY A 407 -1.33 25.34 -12.92
CA GLY A 407 -0.81 26.43 -13.75
C GLY A 407 -1.48 26.56 -15.11
N ARG A 408 -1.06 27.58 -15.88
CA ARG A 408 -1.51 27.79 -17.26
C ARG A 408 -0.86 26.77 -18.21
N PHE A 409 -1.65 26.23 -19.13
CA PHE A 409 -1.16 25.27 -20.13
C PHE A 409 -0.55 25.99 -21.34
N LYS A 410 0.59 25.50 -21.82
CA LYS A 410 1.28 25.98 -23.02
C LYS A 410 0.83 25.19 -24.25
N LYS A 411 0.69 25.87 -25.38
CA LYS A 411 0.20 25.31 -26.66
C LYS A 411 1.08 24.24 -27.31
N GLY A 412 2.35 24.13 -26.93
CA GLY A 412 3.34 23.34 -27.66
C GLY A 412 2.98 21.86 -27.84
N ALA A 413 2.52 21.21 -26.76
CA ALA A 413 2.14 19.79 -26.81
C ALA A 413 0.87 19.54 -27.67
N PHE A 414 -0.05 20.50 -27.67
CA PHE A 414 -1.29 20.44 -28.44
C PHE A 414 -1.01 20.58 -29.94
N HIS A 415 -0.11 21.50 -30.33
CA HIS A 415 0.36 21.57 -31.71
C HIS A 415 1.02 20.27 -32.19
N VAL A 416 1.82 19.63 -31.33
CA VAL A 416 2.47 18.35 -31.66
C VAL A 416 1.44 17.25 -31.87
N ALA A 417 0.41 17.17 -31.03
CA ALA A 417 -0.67 16.20 -31.18
C ALA A 417 -1.42 16.38 -32.52
N MET A 418 -1.81 17.62 -32.85
CA MET A 418 -2.48 17.96 -34.11
C MET A 418 -1.60 17.65 -35.34
N GLN A 419 -0.32 18.01 -35.32
CA GLN A 419 0.60 17.76 -36.45
C GLN A 419 0.91 16.28 -36.67
N ALA A 420 0.88 15.48 -35.60
CA ALA A 420 1.06 14.04 -35.67
C ALA A 420 -0.25 13.29 -35.97
N GLY A 421 -1.42 13.93 -35.81
CA GLY A 421 -2.73 13.29 -35.98
C GLY A 421 -3.00 12.24 -34.89
N VAL A 422 -2.67 12.56 -33.64
CA VAL A 422 -2.81 11.64 -32.49
C VAL A 422 -3.66 12.27 -31.39
N PRO A 423 -4.36 11.46 -30.57
CA PRO A 423 -5.17 11.99 -29.48
C PRO A 423 -4.32 12.53 -28.33
N ILE A 424 -4.93 13.41 -27.55
CA ILE A 424 -4.38 13.89 -26.27
C ILE A 424 -5.02 13.08 -25.14
N VAL A 425 -4.21 12.55 -24.23
CA VAL A 425 -4.70 11.81 -23.05
C VAL A 425 -4.33 12.59 -21.77
N PRO A 426 -5.32 13.19 -21.09
CA PRO A 426 -5.08 13.86 -19.81
C PRO A 426 -4.80 12.87 -18.66
N ILE A 427 -3.72 13.08 -17.93
CA ILE A 427 -3.37 12.38 -16.69
C ILE A 427 -3.41 13.40 -15.55
N VAL A 428 -4.41 13.30 -14.69
CA VAL A 428 -4.60 14.21 -13.55
C VAL A 428 -4.04 13.56 -12.29
N ILE A 429 -3.09 14.21 -11.63
CA ILE A 429 -2.37 13.76 -10.44
C ILE A 429 -2.72 14.69 -9.28
N ARG A 430 -3.36 14.19 -8.20
CA ARG A 430 -3.89 15.07 -7.15
C ARG A 430 -2.88 15.47 -6.08
N ASN A 431 -2.05 14.54 -5.61
CA ASN A 431 -1.33 14.70 -4.34
C ASN A 431 0.15 14.32 -4.39
N ALA A 432 0.76 14.23 -5.59
CA ALA A 432 2.20 13.92 -5.71
C ALA A 432 3.09 14.96 -5.00
N GLY A 433 2.66 16.22 -4.95
CA GLY A 433 3.34 17.26 -4.18
C GLY A 433 3.44 16.92 -2.70
N GLU A 434 2.38 16.37 -2.09
CA GLU A 434 2.33 16.08 -0.64
C GLU A 434 3.41 15.07 -0.22
N LEU A 435 3.81 14.19 -1.15
CA LEU A 435 4.85 13.19 -0.94
C LEU A 435 6.26 13.74 -1.21
N MET A 436 6.41 14.62 -2.20
CA MET A 436 7.70 15.26 -2.51
C MET A 436 7.50 16.60 -3.24
N TRP A 437 7.34 17.68 -2.48
CA TRP A 437 7.10 19.00 -3.06
C TRP A 437 8.28 19.51 -3.89
N ARG A 438 8.04 20.54 -4.70
CA ARG A 438 9.10 21.25 -5.41
C ARG A 438 10.17 21.75 -4.40
N GLY A 439 11.41 21.29 -4.57
CA GLY A 439 12.53 21.67 -3.71
C GLY A 439 12.77 20.76 -2.50
N ALA A 440 11.87 19.79 -2.25
CA ALA A 440 12.09 18.78 -1.21
C ALA A 440 13.30 17.89 -1.54
N SER A 441 14.10 17.58 -0.53
CA SER A 441 15.27 16.69 -0.66
C SER A 441 14.96 15.23 -0.32
N THR A 442 13.75 14.93 0.19
CA THR A 442 13.33 13.57 0.56
C THR A 442 11.91 13.26 0.10
N VAL A 443 11.65 11.97 -0.15
CA VAL A 443 10.35 11.41 -0.49
C VAL A 443 9.67 10.82 0.74
N ARG A 444 8.38 11.10 0.88
CA ARG A 444 7.51 10.49 1.90
C ARG A 444 6.74 9.32 1.31
N GLU A 445 6.49 8.32 2.14
CA GLU A 445 5.63 7.20 1.76
C GLU A 445 4.16 7.64 1.69
N GLY A 446 3.41 7.04 0.78
CA GLY A 446 2.00 7.35 0.59
C GLY A 446 1.46 6.88 -0.76
N THR A 447 0.17 7.12 -0.97
CA THR A 447 -0.51 6.78 -2.22
C THR A 447 -0.70 8.04 -3.04
N VAL A 448 -0.24 8.04 -4.29
CA VAL A 448 -0.51 9.08 -5.27
C VAL A 448 -1.76 8.70 -6.05
N GLN A 449 -2.75 9.58 -6.04
CA GLN A 449 -4.00 9.39 -6.76
C GLN A 449 -3.88 9.97 -8.18
N VAL A 450 -4.22 9.15 -9.16
CA VAL A 450 -4.11 9.45 -10.59
C VAL A 450 -5.45 9.12 -11.26
N THR A 451 -5.97 10.06 -12.03
CA THR A 451 -7.12 9.82 -12.92
C THR A 451 -6.66 10.08 -14.34
N VAL A 452 -6.74 9.07 -15.19
CA VAL A 452 -6.47 9.16 -16.62
C VAL A 452 -7.82 9.36 -17.31
N LEU A 453 -7.98 10.47 -18.03
CA LEU A 453 -9.22 10.80 -18.71
C LEU A 453 -9.26 10.16 -20.11
N PRO A 454 -10.46 10.00 -20.70
CA PRO A 454 -10.60 9.49 -22.06
C PRO A 454 -9.76 10.27 -23.08
N PRO A 455 -9.27 9.59 -24.14
CA PRO A 455 -8.53 10.24 -25.21
C PRO A 455 -9.38 11.31 -25.90
N ILE A 456 -8.78 12.46 -26.14
CA ILE A 456 -9.39 13.60 -26.83
C ILE A 456 -8.86 13.61 -28.27
N PRO A 457 -9.70 13.30 -29.28
CA PRO A 457 -9.30 13.36 -30.68
C PRO A 457 -8.88 14.78 -31.07
N THR A 458 -7.88 14.89 -31.93
CA THR A 458 -7.37 16.18 -32.43
C THR A 458 -7.60 16.39 -33.93
N ASP A 459 -8.23 15.42 -34.60
CA ASP A 459 -8.40 15.39 -36.06
C ASP A 459 -9.19 16.59 -36.60
N ASP A 460 -10.18 17.06 -35.84
CA ASP A 460 -11.06 18.16 -36.22
C ASP A 460 -10.59 19.54 -35.69
N TRP A 461 -9.41 19.61 -35.06
CA TRP A 461 -8.94 20.86 -34.45
C TRP A 461 -8.28 21.79 -35.46
N THR A 462 -8.56 23.08 -35.36
CA THR A 462 -7.91 24.12 -36.16
C THR A 462 -6.95 24.96 -35.32
N VAL A 463 -5.94 25.57 -35.96
CA VAL A 463 -4.97 26.43 -35.25
C VAL A 463 -5.65 27.66 -34.63
N ASP A 464 -6.69 28.18 -35.28
CA ASP A 464 -7.44 29.35 -34.82
C ASP A 464 -8.26 29.05 -33.55
N GLU A 465 -8.69 27.81 -33.36
CA GLU A 465 -9.48 27.36 -32.18
C GLU A 465 -8.61 26.79 -31.05
N LEU A 466 -7.29 26.72 -31.23
CA LEU A 466 -6.40 26.04 -30.30
C LEU A 466 -6.43 26.62 -28.89
N ASP A 467 -6.56 27.94 -28.73
CA ASP A 467 -6.68 28.56 -27.41
C ASP A 467 -7.88 28.02 -26.63
N LYS A 468 -9.01 27.84 -27.32
CA LYS A 468 -10.24 27.30 -26.72
C LYS A 468 -10.05 25.85 -26.29
N HIS A 469 -9.39 25.03 -27.10
CA HIS A 469 -9.11 23.64 -26.76
C HIS A 469 -8.10 23.49 -25.60
N VAL A 470 -7.10 24.37 -25.53
CA VAL A 470 -6.14 24.38 -24.41
C VAL A 470 -6.83 24.71 -23.09
N GLU A 471 -7.70 25.72 -23.06
CA GLU A 471 -8.48 26.04 -21.85
C GLU A 471 -9.51 24.93 -21.55
N MET A 472 -10.18 24.35 -22.54
CA MET A 472 -11.06 23.19 -22.34
C MET A 472 -10.34 22.02 -21.65
N VAL A 473 -9.14 21.65 -22.10
CA VAL A 473 -8.37 20.58 -21.45
C VAL A 473 -7.94 20.99 -20.04
N ARG A 474 -7.56 22.25 -19.82
CA ARG A 474 -7.22 22.76 -18.49
C ARG A 474 -8.43 22.71 -17.54
N ASP A 475 -9.62 23.05 -18.02
CA ASP A 475 -10.86 23.00 -17.25
C ASP A 475 -11.21 21.56 -16.85
N LEU A 476 -10.94 20.56 -17.70
CA LEU A 476 -11.07 19.14 -17.33
C LEU A 476 -10.19 18.78 -16.13
N TYR A 477 -8.96 19.28 -16.06
CA TYR A 477 -8.10 19.06 -14.89
C TYR A 477 -8.68 19.71 -13.64
N LEU A 478 -9.13 20.97 -13.74
CA LEU A 478 -9.72 21.71 -12.63
C LEU A 478 -11.00 21.04 -12.12
N GLU A 479 -11.88 20.61 -13.03
CA GLU A 479 -13.11 19.89 -12.72
C GLU A 479 -12.81 18.56 -12.05
N THR A 480 -11.85 17.79 -12.58
CA THR A 480 -11.44 16.51 -11.99
C THR A 480 -10.87 16.72 -10.59
N LEU A 481 -9.96 17.68 -10.41
CA LEU A 481 -9.37 18.04 -9.11
C LEU A 481 -10.41 18.55 -8.11
N GLY A 482 -11.39 19.33 -8.56
CA GLY A 482 -12.45 19.89 -7.72
C GLY A 482 -13.49 18.85 -7.30
N ARG A 483 -13.89 17.95 -8.20
CA ARG A 483 -14.89 16.89 -7.92
C ARG A 483 -14.28 15.58 -7.44
N TRP A 484 -13.02 15.60 -7.01
CA TRP A 484 -12.36 14.40 -6.51
C TRP A 484 -13.10 13.78 -5.31
N GLY A 485 -13.97 14.56 -4.62
CA GLY A 485 -14.82 14.17 -3.49
C GLY A 485 -16.36 14.16 -3.70
N ASP A 486 -16.91 14.53 -4.87
CA ASP A 486 -18.38 14.61 -5.11
C ASP A 486 -19.04 13.27 -5.49
N ARG A 487 -18.29 12.18 -5.37
CA ARG A 487 -18.85 10.96 -4.81
C ARG A 487 -18.21 10.84 -3.46
N ALA A 488 -18.98 11.15 -2.41
CA ALA A 488 -18.71 10.59 -1.10
C ALA A 488 -18.40 9.11 -1.34
N VAL A 489 -17.15 8.73 -1.08
CA VAL A 489 -16.88 7.35 -0.73
C VAL A 489 -17.72 7.16 0.51
N GLN A 490 -18.91 6.62 0.31
CA GLN A 490 -19.49 5.74 1.31
C GLN A 490 -18.33 4.83 1.69
N VAL A 491 -17.82 5.03 2.90
CA VAL A 491 -17.24 3.92 3.64
C VAL A 491 -18.40 2.94 3.77
N THR A 492 -18.63 2.14 2.73
CA THR A 492 -19.54 1.02 2.82
C THR A 492 -18.83 0.06 3.74
N ASP A 493 -19.27 0.03 4.98
CA ASP A 493 -19.18 -1.17 5.79
C ASP A 493 -19.78 -2.31 4.96
N GLY A 494 -18.91 -3.20 4.48
CA GLY A 494 -19.27 -4.40 3.73
C GLY A 494 -18.98 -4.31 2.22
N PRO A 495 -18.45 -5.38 1.61
CA PRO A 495 -18.35 -5.46 0.17
C PRO A 495 -19.75 -5.37 -0.45
N GLN A 496 -19.90 -4.62 -1.53
CA GLN A 496 -21.04 -4.75 -2.44
C GLN A 496 -21.00 -6.16 -3.09
N GLY A 497 -22.08 -6.57 -3.75
CA GLY A 497 -22.16 -7.89 -4.41
C GLY A 497 -21.03 -8.13 -5.43
N PRO A 498 -20.96 -9.34 -6.04
CA PRO A 498 -19.83 -9.75 -6.87
C PRO A 498 -19.51 -8.74 -7.99
N VAL A 499 -18.20 -8.58 -8.23
CA VAL A 499 -17.54 -7.58 -9.07
C VAL A 499 -17.85 -7.79 -10.57
N ASP A 500 -18.09 -6.72 -11.33
CA ASP A 500 -18.40 -6.74 -12.78
C ASP A 500 -17.18 -7.03 -13.69
N VAL A 501 -16.00 -7.29 -13.11
CA VAL A 501 -14.70 -7.48 -13.79
C VAL A 501 -13.98 -8.67 -13.13
N PRO A 502 -13.23 -9.51 -13.88
CA PRO A 502 -12.42 -10.57 -13.28
C PRO A 502 -11.57 -10.04 -12.12
N LEU A 503 -11.49 -10.83 -11.06
CA LEU A 503 -10.73 -10.46 -9.87
C LEU A 503 -9.25 -10.37 -10.23
N ASP A 504 -8.57 -9.38 -9.65
CA ASP A 504 -7.12 -9.23 -9.74
C ASP A 504 -6.40 -10.30 -8.87
N TRP A 505 -6.75 -11.57 -9.08
CA TRP A 505 -6.40 -12.70 -8.24
C TRP A 505 -5.15 -13.42 -8.76
N GLY A 506 -4.04 -13.36 -8.01
CA GLY A 506 -2.85 -14.13 -8.35
C GLY A 506 -2.18 -13.64 -9.65
N THR A 507 -2.07 -12.32 -9.83
CA THR A 507 -1.50 -11.65 -11.02
C THR A 507 -0.07 -12.05 -11.38
N SER A 508 0.69 -12.56 -10.41
CA SER A 508 2.01 -13.11 -10.68
C SER A 508 1.91 -14.40 -11.47
N THR A 509 2.54 -14.42 -12.64
CA THR A 509 2.70 -15.63 -13.46
C THR A 509 3.73 -16.57 -12.87
N GLU A 510 4.78 -16.08 -12.21
CA GLU A 510 5.78 -16.92 -11.53
C GLU A 510 5.38 -17.19 -10.09
N MET A 511 5.59 -18.43 -9.64
CA MET A 511 5.51 -18.78 -8.22
C MET A 511 6.61 -18.09 -7.42
N ASN A 512 6.24 -17.56 -6.26
CA ASN A 512 7.22 -17.06 -5.30
C ASN A 512 7.99 -18.22 -4.64
N ALA A 513 8.97 -17.91 -3.78
CA ALA A 513 9.83 -18.93 -3.18
C ALA A 513 9.08 -19.92 -2.26
N LEU A 514 8.08 -19.44 -1.52
CA LEU A 514 7.24 -20.28 -0.66
C LEU A 514 6.32 -21.18 -1.49
N GLU A 515 5.68 -20.63 -2.51
CA GLU A 515 4.84 -21.37 -3.47
C GLU A 515 5.64 -22.46 -4.19
N THR A 516 6.86 -22.12 -4.63
CA THR A 516 7.81 -23.08 -5.23
C THR A 516 8.16 -24.19 -4.25
N ALA A 517 8.37 -23.84 -2.97
CA ALA A 517 8.72 -24.81 -1.94
C ALA A 517 7.57 -25.79 -1.65
N MET A 518 6.33 -25.30 -1.57
CA MET A 518 5.15 -26.15 -1.44
C MET A 518 4.97 -27.05 -2.66
N TRP A 519 5.02 -26.46 -3.87
CA TRP A 519 4.82 -27.17 -5.14
C TRP A 519 5.83 -28.30 -5.40
N ARG A 520 7.09 -28.09 -5.03
CA ARG A 520 8.16 -29.09 -5.21
C ARG A 520 8.34 -29.99 -4.00
N GLY A 521 7.97 -29.52 -2.81
CA GLY A 521 8.12 -30.26 -1.55
C GLY A 521 7.36 -31.58 -1.59
N GLU A 522 6.11 -31.56 -2.06
CA GLU A 522 5.27 -32.76 -2.18
C GLU A 522 5.80 -33.80 -3.20
N THR A 523 6.59 -33.37 -4.18
CA THR A 523 7.26 -34.28 -5.13
C THR A 523 8.44 -34.99 -4.47
N GLY A 524 9.10 -34.33 -3.51
CA GLY A 524 10.21 -34.92 -2.75
C GLY A 524 9.75 -35.84 -1.61
N ASP A 525 8.62 -35.51 -0.98
CA ASP A 525 8.01 -36.30 0.09
C ASP A 525 6.49 -36.07 0.08
N ALA A 526 5.72 -37.14 -0.13
CA ALA A 526 4.25 -37.07 -0.21
C ALA A 526 3.62 -36.53 1.09
N ARG A 527 4.30 -36.65 2.24
CA ARG A 527 3.84 -36.11 3.53
C ARG A 527 3.92 -34.58 3.60
N LEU A 528 4.52 -33.93 2.61
CA LEU A 528 4.57 -32.47 2.49
C LEU A 528 3.45 -31.91 1.60
N ARG A 529 2.47 -32.75 1.23
CA ARG A 529 1.32 -32.35 0.44
C ARG A 529 0.62 -31.16 1.09
N SER A 530 0.38 -30.15 0.27
CA SER A 530 -0.10 -28.84 0.71
C SER A 530 -1.52 -28.57 0.21
N ASN A 531 -2.41 -29.55 0.31
CA ASN A 531 -3.82 -29.37 -0.05
C ASN A 531 -4.57 -28.65 1.08
N VAL A 532 -5.28 -27.57 0.76
CA VAL A 532 -6.23 -26.92 1.67
C VAL A 532 -7.64 -27.28 1.24
N THR A 533 -8.49 -27.63 2.20
CA THR A 533 -9.87 -28.05 1.94
C THR A 533 -10.85 -27.23 2.76
N LEU A 534 -11.96 -26.85 2.16
CA LEU A 534 -13.12 -26.29 2.84
C LEU A 534 -14.30 -27.24 2.64
N LEU A 535 -14.94 -27.66 3.74
CA LEU A 535 -16.22 -28.34 3.73
C LEU A 535 -17.32 -27.36 4.12
N GLU A 536 -18.26 -27.13 3.24
CA GLU A 536 -19.48 -26.37 3.48
C GLU A 536 -20.64 -27.35 3.70
N THR A 537 -21.30 -27.24 4.85
CA THR A 537 -22.56 -27.97 5.07
C THR A 537 -23.69 -27.16 4.47
N LEU A 538 -24.52 -27.80 3.67
CA LEU A 538 -25.65 -27.22 2.95
C LEU A 538 -26.96 -27.70 3.56
N ASP A 539 -27.98 -26.84 3.60
CA ASP A 539 -29.32 -27.22 4.07
C ASP A 539 -30.00 -28.28 3.18
N HIS A 540 -29.66 -28.33 1.90
CA HIS A 540 -30.07 -29.37 0.94
C HIS A 540 -29.09 -29.45 -0.23
N ALA A 541 -29.13 -30.56 -0.99
CA ALA A 541 -28.33 -30.72 -2.20
C ALA A 541 -28.73 -29.68 -3.28
N PRO A 542 -27.78 -28.94 -3.88
CA PRO A 542 -28.07 -27.99 -4.95
C PRO A 542 -28.37 -28.73 -6.25
N ASP A 543 -29.06 -28.03 -7.17
CA ASP A 543 -29.19 -28.50 -8.54
C ASP A 543 -27.81 -28.63 -9.21
N ARG A 544 -27.56 -29.79 -9.83
CA ARG A 544 -26.24 -30.14 -10.36
C ARG A 544 -25.83 -29.28 -11.55
N GLU A 545 -26.76 -28.96 -12.45
CA GLU A 545 -26.46 -28.11 -13.60
C GLU A 545 -26.18 -26.67 -13.15
N ARG A 546 -26.95 -26.17 -12.18
CA ARG A 546 -26.74 -24.86 -11.57
C ARG A 546 -25.40 -24.78 -10.83
N LEU A 547 -25.00 -25.84 -10.11
CA LEU A 547 -23.69 -25.91 -9.45
C LEU A 547 -22.55 -25.92 -10.48
N ARG A 548 -22.69 -26.68 -11.56
CA ARG A 548 -21.71 -26.71 -12.66
C ARG A 548 -21.58 -25.34 -13.34
N ALA A 549 -22.70 -24.66 -13.59
CA ALA A 549 -22.71 -23.32 -14.15
C ALA A 549 -22.07 -22.28 -13.22
N ALA A 550 -22.27 -22.41 -11.91
CA ALA A 550 -21.62 -21.56 -10.92
C ALA A 550 -20.08 -21.71 -10.94
N HIS A 551 -19.56 -22.94 -11.12
CA HIS A 551 -18.12 -23.18 -11.26
C HIS A 551 -17.57 -22.65 -12.59
N GLU A 552 -18.32 -22.80 -13.69
CA GLU A 552 -17.94 -22.20 -14.96
C GLU A 552 -17.79 -20.68 -14.84
N TRP A 553 -18.77 -20.02 -14.20
CA TRP A 553 -18.71 -18.59 -13.93
C TRP A 553 -17.54 -18.21 -13.01
N ALA A 554 -17.37 -18.93 -11.89
CA ALA A 554 -16.27 -18.70 -10.94
C ALA A 554 -14.89 -18.85 -11.61
N SER A 555 -14.74 -19.81 -12.52
CA SER A 555 -13.49 -20.04 -13.25
C SER A 555 -13.08 -18.87 -14.16
N ARG A 556 -14.04 -18.01 -14.54
CA ARG A 556 -13.79 -16.79 -15.33
C ARG A 556 -13.56 -15.57 -14.44
N MET A 557 -14.20 -15.55 -13.28
CA MET A 557 -13.96 -14.53 -12.25
C MET A 557 -12.58 -14.64 -11.61
N VAL A 558 -12.09 -15.88 -11.43
CA VAL A 558 -10.81 -16.18 -10.77
C VAL A 558 -9.87 -16.80 -11.78
N PRO A 559 -8.98 -16.02 -12.45
CA PRO A 559 -8.10 -16.55 -13.49
C PRO A 559 -7.28 -17.78 -13.08
N ARG A 560 -6.90 -17.87 -11.79
CA ARG A 560 -6.15 -18.99 -11.23
C ARG A 560 -6.89 -20.33 -11.32
N MET A 561 -8.22 -20.33 -11.38
CA MET A 561 -9.02 -21.56 -11.60
C MET A 561 -8.89 -22.11 -13.03
N ARG A 562 -8.32 -21.36 -13.97
CA ARG A 562 -8.01 -21.82 -15.34
C ARG A 562 -6.51 -21.94 -15.58
N GLN A 563 -5.71 -22.02 -14.52
CA GLN A 563 -4.26 -22.07 -14.63
C GLN A 563 -3.68 -23.34 -14.03
N CYS A 564 -2.88 -24.07 -14.82
CA CYS A 564 -2.02 -25.13 -14.33
C CYS A 564 -0.59 -24.60 -14.12
N VAL A 565 0.31 -25.44 -13.60
CA VAL A 565 1.68 -25.05 -13.27
C VAL A 565 2.66 -25.79 -14.17
N VAL A 566 3.49 -25.03 -14.89
CA VAL A 566 4.58 -25.59 -15.68
C VAL A 566 5.89 -25.34 -14.93
N ASP A 567 6.56 -26.43 -14.56
CA ASP A 567 7.89 -26.40 -13.95
C ASP A 567 8.96 -26.25 -15.04
N PRO A 568 9.96 -25.36 -14.89
CA PRO A 568 11.11 -25.31 -15.76
C PRO A 568 11.81 -26.67 -15.90
N ALA A 569 12.43 -26.90 -17.07
CA ALA A 569 13.22 -28.10 -17.30
C ALA A 569 14.29 -28.28 -16.20
N LEU A 570 14.56 -29.53 -15.82
CA LEU A 570 15.48 -29.90 -14.74
C LEU A 570 15.05 -29.47 -13.32
N GLY A 571 13.87 -28.86 -13.16
CA GLY A 571 13.38 -28.42 -11.85
C GLY A 571 14.20 -27.27 -11.25
N VAL A 572 14.82 -26.44 -12.09
CA VAL A 572 15.65 -25.29 -11.70
C VAL A 572 15.01 -24.01 -12.21
N GLY A 573 14.76 -23.04 -11.32
CA GLY A 573 14.01 -21.83 -11.64
C GLY A 573 12.63 -21.79 -10.98
N ALA A 574 11.86 -20.73 -11.23
CA ALA A 574 10.51 -20.55 -10.67
C ALA A 574 9.45 -21.28 -11.53
N PRO A 575 8.62 -22.17 -10.96
CA PRO A 575 7.43 -22.67 -11.62
C PRO A 575 6.51 -21.54 -12.05
N THR A 576 5.81 -21.70 -13.19
CA THR A 576 5.00 -20.65 -13.80
C THR A 576 3.57 -21.13 -13.99
N TRP A 577 2.60 -20.29 -13.65
CA TRP A 577 1.19 -20.49 -13.91
C TRP A 577 0.86 -20.21 -15.37
N VAL A 578 0.16 -21.15 -16.02
CA VAL A 578 -0.15 -21.14 -17.44
C VAL A 578 -1.64 -21.36 -17.62
N THR A 579 -2.29 -20.49 -18.39
CA THR A 579 -3.74 -20.54 -18.62
C THR A 579 -4.06 -21.62 -19.65
N VAL A 580 -4.89 -22.57 -19.27
CA VAL A 580 -5.36 -23.64 -20.16
C VAL A 580 -6.42 -23.11 -21.13
N ASP A 581 -6.48 -23.71 -22.31
CA ASP A 581 -7.44 -23.33 -23.37
C ASP A 581 -8.89 -23.65 -22.97
N GLU A 582 -9.13 -24.90 -22.58
CA GLU A 582 -10.41 -25.35 -22.04
C GLU A 582 -10.23 -26.03 -20.69
N ILE A 583 -11.17 -25.78 -19.79
CA ILE A 583 -11.26 -26.47 -18.51
C ILE A 583 -12.29 -27.59 -18.62
N ASP A 584 -11.87 -28.79 -18.26
CA ASP A 584 -12.74 -29.96 -18.15
C ASP A 584 -13.43 -29.95 -16.78
N LEU A 585 -14.58 -29.26 -16.68
CA LEU A 585 -15.30 -29.16 -15.42
C LEU A 585 -15.76 -30.51 -14.86
N ASP A 586 -15.93 -31.53 -15.69
CA ASP A 586 -16.38 -32.84 -15.21
C ASP A 586 -15.23 -33.58 -14.50
N HIS A 587 -13.98 -33.21 -14.77
CA HIS A 587 -12.81 -33.61 -13.99
C HIS A 587 -12.68 -32.85 -12.67
N HIS A 588 -13.13 -31.58 -12.59
CA HIS A 588 -12.95 -30.75 -11.40
C HIS A 588 -14.15 -30.80 -10.46
N VAL A 589 -15.37 -31.03 -10.95
CA VAL A 589 -16.61 -30.98 -10.18
C VAL A 589 -17.15 -32.40 -10.05
N HIS A 590 -16.86 -33.02 -8.90
CA HIS A 590 -17.26 -34.38 -8.57
C HIS A 590 -18.56 -34.40 -7.76
N HIS A 591 -19.24 -35.53 -7.83
CA HIS A 591 -20.41 -35.80 -7.00
C HIS A 591 -20.42 -37.26 -6.53
N VAL A 592 -20.77 -37.48 -5.27
CA VAL A 592 -20.96 -38.81 -4.67
C VAL A 592 -22.21 -38.83 -3.79
N THR A 593 -22.84 -40.00 -3.68
CA THR A 593 -23.96 -40.21 -2.76
C THR A 593 -23.53 -41.24 -1.73
N LEU A 594 -23.66 -40.90 -0.44
CA LEU A 594 -23.31 -41.79 0.65
C LEU A 594 -24.29 -42.97 0.74
N PRO A 595 -23.82 -44.19 1.03
CA PRO A 595 -24.72 -45.28 1.39
C PRO A 595 -25.33 -45.02 2.77
N ALA A 596 -26.55 -45.53 2.97
CA ALA A 596 -27.19 -45.50 4.29
C ALA A 596 -26.24 -46.06 5.38
N PRO A 597 -26.17 -45.45 6.58
CA PRO A 597 -27.09 -44.42 7.07
C PRO A 597 -26.83 -43.00 6.55
N GLY A 598 -25.63 -42.67 6.06
CA GLY A 598 -25.30 -41.29 5.64
C GLY A 598 -24.91 -40.42 6.83
N SER A 599 -24.06 -40.94 7.73
CA SER A 599 -23.64 -40.25 8.95
C SER A 599 -22.58 -39.17 8.70
N ARG A 600 -22.43 -38.24 9.65
CA ARG A 600 -21.35 -37.23 9.64
C ARG A 600 -19.95 -37.85 9.55
N ARG A 601 -19.73 -39.01 10.17
CA ARG A 601 -18.46 -39.74 10.10
C ARG A 601 -18.17 -40.19 8.66
N GLN A 602 -19.17 -40.79 7.98
CA GLN A 602 -19.04 -41.20 6.58
C GLN A 602 -18.76 -40.00 5.66
N LEU A 603 -19.39 -38.84 5.90
CA LEU A 603 -19.08 -37.60 5.19
C LEU A 603 -17.61 -37.22 5.37
N LEU A 604 -17.13 -37.11 6.60
CA LEU A 604 -15.77 -36.67 6.89
C LEU A 604 -14.71 -37.65 6.37
N ASP A 605 -14.99 -38.95 6.37
CA ASP A 605 -14.08 -39.96 5.83
C ASP A 605 -13.92 -39.81 4.31
N VAL A 606 -15.04 -39.62 3.59
CA VAL A 606 -15.02 -39.34 2.13
C VAL A 606 -14.33 -38.00 1.84
N VAL A 607 -14.57 -36.98 2.66
CA VAL A 607 -13.93 -35.66 2.52
C VAL A 607 -12.42 -35.77 2.76
N ALA A 608 -11.98 -36.54 3.76
CA ALA A 608 -10.56 -36.75 4.06
C ALA A 608 -9.85 -37.46 2.91
N GLU A 609 -10.42 -38.55 2.39
CA GLU A 609 -9.89 -39.26 1.21
C GLU A 609 -9.81 -38.33 -0.01
N PHE A 610 -10.88 -37.56 -0.25
CA PHE A 610 -10.91 -36.57 -1.31
C PHE A 610 -9.92 -35.43 -1.12
N ALA A 611 -9.65 -34.99 0.10
CA ALA A 611 -8.71 -33.90 0.40
C ALA A 611 -7.25 -34.37 0.31
N GLU A 612 -6.98 -35.59 0.74
CA GLU A 612 -5.63 -36.18 0.79
C GLU A 612 -5.09 -36.49 -0.61
N ALA A 613 -5.93 -36.87 -1.57
CA ALA A 613 -5.47 -37.29 -2.89
C ALA A 613 -4.60 -36.21 -3.59
N PRO A 614 -3.50 -36.58 -4.27
CA PRO A 614 -2.69 -35.61 -5.00
C PRO A 614 -3.48 -34.96 -6.16
N PHE A 615 -3.09 -33.75 -6.53
CA PHE A 615 -3.62 -33.10 -7.73
C PHE A 615 -2.96 -33.64 -9.00
N ASP A 616 -3.73 -33.69 -10.08
CA ASP A 616 -3.16 -33.79 -11.43
C ASP A 616 -2.43 -32.48 -11.74
N ARG A 617 -1.10 -32.57 -11.90
CA ARG A 617 -0.21 -31.41 -12.02
C ARG A 617 -0.31 -30.73 -13.39
N ASP A 618 -0.90 -31.40 -14.38
CA ASP A 618 -1.12 -30.85 -15.72
C ASP A 618 -2.43 -30.04 -15.83
N ARG A 619 -3.19 -29.95 -14.72
CA ARG A 619 -4.51 -29.31 -14.66
C ARG A 619 -4.56 -28.17 -13.65
N PRO A 620 -5.60 -27.31 -13.71
CA PRO A 620 -5.83 -26.33 -12.66
C PRO A 620 -5.90 -26.98 -11.27
N LEU A 621 -5.20 -26.39 -10.29
CA LEU A 621 -4.96 -27.01 -8.99
C LEU A 621 -6.11 -26.83 -8.00
N TRP A 622 -7.34 -27.09 -8.43
CA TRP A 622 -8.55 -27.06 -7.60
C TRP A 622 -9.50 -28.19 -8.02
N ARG A 623 -10.35 -28.64 -7.10
CA ARG A 623 -11.45 -29.57 -7.37
C ARG A 623 -12.53 -29.39 -6.31
N SER A 624 -13.76 -29.76 -6.65
CA SER A 624 -14.90 -29.74 -5.74
C SER A 624 -15.59 -31.09 -5.68
N LEU A 625 -16.20 -31.41 -4.54
CA LEU A 625 -16.99 -32.61 -4.34
C LEU A 625 -18.34 -32.24 -3.71
N LEU A 626 -19.44 -32.61 -4.37
CA LEU A 626 -20.76 -32.62 -3.76
C LEU A 626 -21.05 -34.00 -3.18
N VAL A 627 -21.35 -34.07 -1.88
CA VAL A 627 -21.69 -35.28 -1.14
C VAL A 627 -23.17 -35.21 -0.77
N GLU A 628 -23.97 -36.11 -1.36
CA GLU A 628 -25.41 -36.26 -1.11
C GLU A 628 -25.69 -37.48 -0.21
N GLY A 629 -26.94 -37.60 0.28
CA GLY A 629 -27.41 -38.80 1.00
C GLY A 629 -27.14 -38.80 2.51
N LEU A 630 -27.03 -37.63 3.13
CA LEU A 630 -26.95 -37.51 4.59
C LEU A 630 -28.29 -37.83 5.26
N GLU A 631 -28.24 -38.42 6.46
CA GLU A 631 -29.41 -38.92 7.17
C GLU A 631 -30.46 -37.85 7.54
N ASP A 632 -30.03 -36.59 7.64
CA ASP A 632 -30.86 -35.42 7.94
C ASP A 632 -31.36 -34.67 6.69
N GLY A 633 -31.02 -35.16 5.49
CA GLY A 633 -31.37 -34.53 4.22
C GLY A 633 -30.47 -33.36 3.80
N SER A 634 -29.44 -33.05 4.59
CA SER A 634 -28.43 -32.05 4.24
C SER A 634 -27.47 -32.56 3.15
N ALA A 635 -26.56 -31.70 2.69
CA ALA A 635 -25.48 -32.10 1.78
C ALA A 635 -24.13 -31.49 2.21
N GLY A 636 -23.03 -32.12 1.81
CA GLY A 636 -21.69 -31.56 1.96
C GLY A 636 -21.17 -31.05 0.62
N TYR A 637 -20.72 -29.80 0.54
CA TYR A 637 -20.01 -29.27 -0.60
C TYR A 637 -18.56 -28.98 -0.21
N VAL A 638 -17.62 -29.59 -0.91
CA VAL A 638 -16.19 -29.53 -0.61
C VAL A 638 -15.49 -28.80 -1.72
N VAL A 639 -14.57 -27.91 -1.37
CA VAL A 639 -13.60 -27.34 -2.30
C VAL A 639 -12.21 -27.61 -1.77
N THR A 640 -11.40 -28.31 -2.55
CA THR A 640 -9.98 -28.55 -2.28
C THR A 640 -9.15 -27.78 -3.29
N THR A 641 -8.12 -27.09 -2.83
CA THR A 641 -7.20 -26.33 -3.68
C THR A 641 -5.76 -26.56 -3.20
N HIS A 642 -4.79 -26.56 -4.12
CA HIS A 642 -3.39 -26.59 -3.72
C HIS A 642 -2.98 -25.25 -3.10
N HIS A 643 -2.34 -25.27 -1.93
CA HIS A 643 -2.03 -24.06 -1.14
C HIS A 643 -1.10 -23.08 -1.87
N SER A 644 -0.38 -23.50 -2.92
CA SER A 644 0.37 -22.56 -3.78
C SER A 644 -0.54 -21.56 -4.53
N ALA A 645 -1.82 -21.86 -4.71
CA ALA A 645 -2.76 -21.00 -5.43
C ALA A 645 -3.34 -19.87 -4.55
N THR A 646 -3.51 -20.12 -3.25
CA THR A 646 -4.12 -19.16 -2.30
C THR A 646 -3.65 -19.41 -0.87
N ASP A 647 -3.51 -18.35 -0.07
CA ASP A 647 -3.44 -18.47 1.40
C ASP A 647 -4.83 -18.50 2.04
N GLY A 648 -4.87 -18.69 3.36
CA GLY A 648 -6.10 -18.79 4.14
C GLY A 648 -6.98 -17.53 4.11
N LEU A 649 -6.40 -16.32 4.23
CA LEU A 649 -7.20 -15.09 4.15
C LEU A 649 -7.69 -14.86 2.71
N GLY A 650 -6.88 -15.22 1.71
CA GLY A 650 -7.30 -15.19 0.33
C GLY A 650 -8.47 -16.14 0.05
N ALA A 651 -8.45 -17.35 0.61
CA ALA A 651 -9.57 -18.27 0.49
C ALA A 651 -10.88 -17.66 1.03
N VAL A 652 -10.86 -16.94 2.16
CA VAL A 652 -12.05 -16.23 2.68
C VAL A 652 -12.53 -15.12 1.73
N GLN A 653 -11.62 -14.39 1.10
CA GLN A 653 -11.98 -13.35 0.11
C GLN A 653 -12.70 -13.97 -1.09
N LEU A 654 -12.19 -15.10 -1.60
CA LEU A 654 -12.85 -15.85 -2.68
C LEU A 654 -14.24 -16.32 -2.26
N MET A 655 -14.38 -16.89 -1.06
CA MET A 655 -15.69 -17.30 -0.54
C MET A 655 -16.67 -16.13 -0.49
N ALA A 656 -16.24 -14.96 0.01
CA ALA A 656 -17.11 -13.78 0.12
C ALA A 656 -17.54 -13.22 -1.25
N GLN A 657 -16.75 -13.45 -2.30
CA GLN A 657 -17.00 -12.94 -3.64
C GLN A 657 -17.73 -13.95 -4.54
N LEU A 658 -17.51 -15.25 -4.35
CA LEU A 658 -18.09 -16.31 -5.19
C LEU A 658 -19.47 -16.77 -4.69
N HIS A 659 -19.73 -16.68 -3.38
CA HIS A 659 -21.03 -17.06 -2.84
C HIS A 659 -22.10 -15.99 -3.05
N SER A 660 -23.33 -16.45 -3.29
CA SER A 660 -24.48 -15.56 -3.49
C SER A 660 -25.10 -15.13 -2.15
N ARG A 661 -25.79 -13.98 -2.15
CA ARG A 661 -26.49 -13.42 -0.98
C ARG A 661 -27.95 -13.85 -0.86
N GLY A 662 -28.41 -14.69 -1.77
CA GLY A 662 -29.76 -15.23 -1.76
C GLY A 662 -29.84 -16.53 -2.56
N PRO A 663 -30.95 -17.26 -2.41
CA PRO A 663 -31.15 -18.56 -3.06
C PRO A 663 -31.51 -18.43 -4.55
N GLU A 664 -32.00 -17.28 -4.99
CA GLU A 664 -32.44 -17.05 -6.37
C GLU A 664 -31.27 -16.82 -7.32
N HIS A 665 -31.43 -17.23 -8.58
CA HIS A 665 -30.47 -16.92 -9.63
C HIS A 665 -30.69 -15.48 -10.09
N ASP A 666 -29.61 -14.73 -10.21
CA ASP A 666 -29.61 -13.39 -10.77
C ASP A 666 -29.30 -13.47 -12.28
N PRO A 667 -30.30 -13.29 -13.16
CA PRO A 667 -30.12 -13.38 -14.61
C PRO A 667 -29.37 -12.18 -15.19
N GLU A 668 -29.26 -11.07 -14.45
CA GLU A 668 -28.51 -9.88 -14.87
C GLU A 668 -27.03 -9.96 -14.48
N ARG A 669 -26.63 -11.03 -13.77
CA ARG A 669 -25.24 -11.23 -13.36
C ARG A 669 -24.34 -11.29 -14.61
N PRO A 670 -23.35 -10.40 -14.74
CA PRO A 670 -22.50 -10.36 -15.93
C PRO A 670 -21.68 -11.64 -16.07
N GLU A 671 -21.49 -12.06 -17.32
CA GLU A 671 -20.63 -13.18 -17.67
C GLU A 671 -19.23 -12.66 -18.02
N PRO A 672 -18.20 -12.91 -17.17
CA PRO A 672 -16.87 -12.40 -17.44
C PRO A 672 -16.27 -13.05 -18.69
N PRO A 673 -15.38 -12.33 -19.41
CA PRO A 673 -14.70 -12.89 -20.56
C PRO A 673 -13.83 -14.08 -20.16
N ARG A 674 -13.68 -15.05 -21.07
CA ARG A 674 -12.78 -16.19 -20.83
C ARG A 674 -11.33 -15.71 -20.84
N PRO A 675 -10.51 -16.06 -19.82
CA PRO A 675 -9.08 -15.80 -19.84
C PRO A 675 -8.43 -16.39 -21.09
N ALA A 676 -7.56 -15.62 -21.77
CA ALA A 676 -6.86 -16.10 -22.97
C ALA A 676 -5.85 -17.20 -22.62
N PRO A 677 -5.76 -18.29 -23.42
CA PRO A 677 -4.78 -19.33 -23.19
C PRO A 677 -3.37 -18.80 -23.32
N THR A 678 -2.46 -19.32 -22.50
CA THR A 678 -1.03 -19.06 -22.61
C THR A 678 -0.29 -20.37 -22.82
N ALA A 679 0.78 -20.35 -23.62
CA ALA A 679 1.60 -21.53 -23.86
C ALA A 679 2.99 -21.31 -23.26
N ALA A 680 3.46 -22.28 -22.48
CA ALA A 680 4.82 -22.31 -22.00
C ALA A 680 5.38 -23.73 -22.11
N SER A 681 6.63 -23.86 -22.57
CA SER A 681 7.35 -25.13 -22.52
C SER A 681 8.34 -25.13 -21.35
N PRO A 682 8.56 -26.26 -20.65
CA PRO A 682 9.54 -26.36 -19.56
C PRO A 682 10.93 -25.85 -19.95
N VAL A 683 11.39 -26.19 -21.17
CA VAL A 683 12.68 -25.74 -21.71
C VAL A 683 12.65 -24.23 -21.97
N GLY A 684 11.58 -23.71 -22.59
CA GLY A 684 11.42 -22.28 -22.84
C GLY A 684 11.36 -21.43 -21.57
N LEU A 685 10.76 -21.96 -20.49
CA LEU A 685 10.75 -21.32 -19.17
C LEU A 685 12.17 -21.27 -18.57
N LEU A 686 12.89 -22.39 -18.60
CA LEU A 686 14.26 -22.45 -18.10
C LEU A 686 15.16 -21.49 -18.90
N THR A 687 15.12 -21.52 -20.23
CA THR A 687 15.94 -20.63 -21.07
C THR A 687 15.55 -19.18 -20.84
N GLY A 688 14.26 -18.84 -20.78
CA GLY A 688 13.80 -17.49 -20.49
C GLY A 688 14.25 -16.98 -19.11
N GLN A 689 14.26 -17.84 -18.09
CA GLN A 689 14.73 -17.49 -16.75
C GLN A 689 16.25 -17.37 -16.65
N ILE A 690 17.00 -18.27 -17.30
CA ILE A 690 18.46 -18.17 -17.43
C ILE A 690 18.79 -16.88 -18.18
N GLU A 691 18.12 -16.60 -19.29
CA GLU A 691 18.30 -15.38 -20.05
C GLU A 691 18.02 -14.15 -19.20
N ARG A 692 16.90 -14.10 -18.45
CA ARG A 692 16.63 -13.00 -17.51
C ARG A 692 17.73 -12.85 -16.45
N THR A 693 18.22 -13.96 -15.90
CA THR A 693 19.28 -13.99 -14.86
C THR A 693 20.63 -13.53 -15.43
N VAL A 694 21.01 -14.03 -16.61
CA VAL A 694 22.22 -13.68 -17.37
C VAL A 694 22.18 -12.21 -17.78
N ARG A 695 21.03 -11.74 -18.26
CA ARG A 695 20.78 -10.34 -18.59
C ARG A 695 20.95 -9.47 -17.34
N ALA A 696 20.43 -9.88 -16.18
CA ALA A 696 20.40 -9.10 -14.95
C ALA A 696 21.70 -9.16 -14.12
N ALA A 697 22.61 -10.09 -14.44
CA ALA A 697 23.90 -10.22 -13.77
C ALA A 697 24.88 -9.13 -14.26
N PRO A 698 25.52 -8.33 -13.37
CA PRO A 698 26.55 -7.37 -13.77
C PRO A 698 27.75 -8.09 -14.42
N GLY A 699 28.42 -7.47 -15.39
CA GLY A 699 29.43 -8.13 -16.24
C GLY A 699 30.64 -8.78 -15.54
N ALA A 700 30.86 -8.53 -14.25
CA ALA A 700 31.84 -9.25 -13.42
C ALA A 700 31.32 -10.61 -12.93
N ALA A 701 30.01 -10.78 -12.74
CA ALA A 701 29.37 -12.04 -12.38
C ALA A 701 29.28 -13.00 -13.58
N LEU A 702 29.11 -12.47 -14.79
CA LEU A 702 29.14 -13.24 -16.05
C LEU A 702 30.49 -13.95 -16.27
N ARG A 703 31.61 -13.26 -15.97
CA ARG A 703 32.97 -13.83 -16.05
C ARG A 703 33.22 -14.93 -15.02
N ARG A 704 32.57 -14.87 -13.85
CA ARG A 704 32.59 -15.94 -12.85
C ARG A 704 31.67 -17.11 -13.25
N GLY A 705 30.52 -16.82 -13.86
CA GLY A 705 29.57 -17.82 -14.39
C GLY A 705 30.11 -18.62 -15.57
N LEU A 706 30.84 -17.98 -16.50
CA LEU A 706 31.54 -18.66 -17.60
C LEU A 706 32.65 -19.60 -17.09
N GLY A 707 33.34 -19.24 -15.99
CA GLY A 707 34.29 -20.14 -15.32
C GLY A 707 33.64 -21.32 -14.58
N ALA A 708 32.39 -21.17 -14.14
CA ALA A 708 31.60 -22.24 -13.52
C ALA A 708 31.09 -23.26 -14.56
N LEU A 709 30.82 -22.84 -15.79
CA LEU A 709 30.47 -23.73 -16.91
C LEU A 709 31.63 -24.64 -17.34
N THR A 710 32.89 -24.21 -17.12
CA THR A 710 34.08 -25.02 -17.41
C THR A 710 34.54 -25.89 -16.23
N HIS A 711 34.04 -25.64 -15.01
CA HIS A 711 34.38 -26.38 -13.80
C HIS A 711 33.16 -26.59 -12.89
N PRO A 712 32.28 -27.57 -13.18
CA PRO A 712 31.03 -27.77 -12.44
C PRO A 712 31.22 -28.11 -10.94
N PHE A 713 32.40 -28.63 -10.56
CA PHE A 713 32.75 -28.91 -9.15
C PHE A 713 33.57 -27.78 -8.48
N GLY A 714 33.91 -26.71 -9.21
CA GLY A 714 34.66 -25.55 -8.69
C GLY A 714 33.79 -24.52 -7.97
N THR A 715 32.47 -24.58 -8.16
CA THR A 715 31.45 -23.76 -7.48
C THR A 715 31.02 -24.33 -6.12
N ALA A 716 31.84 -25.20 -5.53
CA ALA A 716 31.59 -25.77 -4.21
C ALA A 716 31.50 -24.71 -3.11
N SER A 717 32.13 -23.53 -3.27
CA SER A 717 32.10 -22.47 -2.25
C SER A 717 30.72 -21.81 -2.09
N GLN A 718 29.94 -21.65 -3.17
CA GLN A 718 28.58 -21.08 -3.07
C GLN A 718 27.57 -22.09 -2.52
N ALA A 719 27.73 -23.38 -2.84
CA ALA A 719 26.96 -24.45 -2.20
C ALA A 719 27.33 -24.57 -0.71
N VAL A 720 28.61 -24.44 -0.35
CA VAL A 720 29.09 -24.46 1.04
C VAL A 720 28.64 -23.22 1.82
N ASP A 721 28.59 -22.04 1.21
CA ASP A 721 28.12 -20.82 1.87
C ASP A 721 26.60 -20.76 1.98
N ALA A 722 25.85 -21.32 1.03
CA ALA A 722 24.41 -21.57 1.17
C ALA A 722 24.13 -22.62 2.25
N VAL A 723 24.91 -23.71 2.32
CA VAL A 723 24.85 -24.74 3.37
C VAL A 723 25.26 -24.20 4.74
N ARG A 724 26.23 -23.27 4.82
CA ARG A 724 26.59 -22.55 6.06
C ARG A 724 25.56 -21.51 6.47
N ALA A 725 24.94 -20.81 5.52
CA ALA A 725 23.83 -19.90 5.79
C ALA A 725 22.60 -20.69 6.28
N LEU A 726 22.35 -21.87 5.70
CA LEU A 726 21.39 -22.86 6.18
C LEU A 726 21.71 -23.35 7.59
N GLY A 727 22.99 -23.60 7.90
CA GLY A 727 23.44 -24.00 9.23
C GLY A 727 23.34 -22.90 10.31
N ARG A 728 23.08 -21.64 9.95
CA ARG A 728 22.90 -20.52 10.89
C ARG A 728 21.44 -20.16 11.18
N VAL A 729 20.50 -20.69 10.41
CA VAL A 729 19.05 -20.45 10.56
C VAL A 729 18.37 -21.59 11.34
N VAL A 730 19.09 -22.68 11.60
CA VAL A 730 18.61 -23.82 12.37
C VAL A 730 19.09 -23.67 13.81
N GLU A 731 18.31 -23.00 14.65
CA GLU A 731 18.25 -23.46 16.03
C GLU A 731 17.72 -24.91 16.00
N PRO A 732 18.33 -25.85 16.75
CA PRO A 732 17.77 -27.18 16.85
C PRO A 732 16.33 -27.05 17.34
N PRO A 733 15.36 -27.71 16.71
CA PRO A 733 13.98 -27.63 17.16
C PRO A 733 13.91 -28.12 18.62
N PRO A 734 13.07 -27.52 19.47
CA PRO A 734 12.79 -28.09 20.78
C PRO A 734 12.33 -29.55 20.60
N ASP A 735 12.68 -30.41 21.56
CA ASP A 735 12.28 -31.81 21.52
C ASP A 735 10.74 -31.90 21.44
N GLY A 736 10.25 -32.42 20.32
CA GLY A 736 8.82 -32.65 20.11
C GLY A 736 8.32 -33.83 20.94
N SER A 737 7.01 -33.98 20.99
CA SER A 737 6.34 -35.09 21.66
C SER A 737 6.72 -36.43 21.01
N PRO A 738 7.31 -37.38 21.77
CA PRO A 738 7.57 -38.72 21.26
C PRO A 738 6.29 -39.45 20.83
N LEU A 739 5.15 -39.12 21.45
CA LEU A 739 3.83 -39.66 21.12
C LEU A 739 3.42 -39.27 19.68
N LEU A 740 3.72 -38.03 19.27
CA LEU A 740 3.31 -37.48 17.97
C LEU A 740 4.39 -37.58 16.88
N ALA A 741 5.46 -38.33 17.15
CA ALA A 741 6.64 -38.41 16.28
C ALA A 741 6.43 -39.32 15.05
N HIS A 742 5.62 -40.37 15.17
CA HIS A 742 5.36 -41.31 14.08
C HIS A 742 4.26 -40.78 13.16
N ARG A 743 4.60 -40.40 11.91
CA ARG A 743 3.66 -39.76 10.96
C ARG A 743 3.62 -40.55 9.64
N THR A 744 2.46 -41.06 9.24
CA THR A 744 2.29 -41.89 8.03
C THR A 744 1.99 -41.06 6.78
N GLY A 745 1.38 -39.89 6.95
CA GLY A 745 0.86 -39.04 5.88
C GLY A 745 -0.63 -39.25 5.56
N ASP A 746 -1.29 -40.20 6.22
CA ASP A 746 -2.73 -40.48 6.05
C ASP A 746 -3.55 -39.50 6.88
N TRP A 747 -4.59 -38.91 6.28
CA TRP A 747 -5.34 -37.82 6.92
C TRP A 747 -6.63 -38.33 7.57
N HIS A 748 -6.87 -37.89 8.80
CA HIS A 748 -8.14 -38.07 9.48
C HIS A 748 -8.75 -36.72 9.82
N PHE A 749 -10.00 -36.49 9.39
CA PHE A 749 -10.70 -35.23 9.59
C PHE A 749 -11.73 -35.33 10.71
N ASP A 750 -11.81 -34.30 11.54
CA ASP A 750 -12.92 -34.10 12.48
C ASP A 750 -13.30 -32.61 12.56
N THR A 751 -14.39 -32.30 13.23
CA THR A 751 -14.94 -30.94 13.27
C THR A 751 -15.44 -30.60 14.67
N LEU A 752 -15.17 -29.36 15.09
CA LEU A 752 -15.66 -28.81 16.35
C LEU A 752 -16.38 -27.49 16.09
N GLU A 753 -17.30 -27.14 16.97
CA GLU A 753 -18.05 -25.88 16.89
C GLU A 753 -18.09 -25.21 18.27
N VAL A 754 -17.93 -23.90 18.30
CA VAL A 754 -18.14 -23.11 19.52
C VAL A 754 -18.74 -21.74 19.15
N PRO A 755 -19.73 -21.22 19.90
CA PRO A 755 -20.22 -19.88 19.66
C PRO A 755 -19.10 -18.84 19.77
N LEU A 756 -18.93 -17.98 18.75
CA LEU A 756 -17.86 -16.98 18.74
C LEU A 756 -17.95 -16.05 19.96
N ALA A 757 -19.18 -15.67 20.33
CA ALA A 757 -19.43 -14.83 21.50
C ALA A 757 -18.93 -15.48 22.80
N ALA A 758 -19.15 -16.79 22.96
CA ALA A 758 -18.76 -17.55 24.15
C ALA A 758 -17.24 -17.69 24.24
N LEU A 759 -16.57 -18.09 23.16
CA LEU A 759 -15.11 -18.19 23.10
C LEU A 759 -14.45 -16.81 23.36
N LYS A 760 -15.02 -15.74 22.79
CA LYS A 760 -14.55 -14.37 23.00
C LYS A 760 -14.72 -13.91 24.44
N ALA A 761 -15.85 -14.22 25.08
CA ALA A 761 -16.09 -13.88 26.48
C ALA A 761 -15.10 -14.59 27.40
N GLY A 762 -14.92 -15.90 27.21
CA GLY A 762 -13.96 -16.72 27.94
C GLY A 762 -12.51 -16.25 27.81
N ALA A 763 -12.06 -16.01 26.59
CA ALA A 763 -10.71 -15.50 26.36
C ALA A 763 -10.48 -14.13 27.02
N LYS A 764 -11.45 -13.22 26.91
CA LYS A 764 -11.38 -11.88 27.48
C LYS A 764 -11.34 -11.89 29.01
N ALA A 765 -12.02 -12.83 29.66
CA ALA A 765 -12.01 -12.97 31.13
C ALA A 765 -10.59 -13.25 31.68
N ALA A 766 -9.74 -13.93 30.90
CA ALA A 766 -8.33 -14.16 31.24
C ALA A 766 -7.36 -13.10 30.69
N GLY A 767 -7.86 -12.03 30.06
CA GLY A 767 -7.06 -10.97 29.46
C GLY A 767 -6.54 -11.26 28.04
N GLY A 768 -7.01 -12.34 27.39
CA GLY A 768 -6.58 -12.74 26.05
C GLY A 768 -7.54 -12.37 24.92
N SER A 769 -7.08 -12.55 23.69
CA SER A 769 -7.87 -12.45 22.45
C SER A 769 -8.54 -13.78 22.09
N VAL A 770 -9.48 -13.79 21.14
CA VAL A 770 -10.14 -15.02 20.65
C VAL A 770 -9.12 -16.06 20.18
N ASN A 771 -8.06 -15.63 19.50
CA ASN A 771 -6.98 -16.53 19.06
C ASN A 771 -6.20 -17.11 20.24
N ASP A 772 -5.97 -16.33 21.30
CA ASP A 772 -5.28 -16.80 22.51
C ASP A 772 -6.12 -17.86 23.23
N GLY A 773 -7.44 -17.64 23.32
CA GLY A 773 -8.40 -18.63 23.83
C GLY A 773 -8.43 -19.91 23.01
N PHE A 774 -8.46 -19.81 21.68
CA PHE A 774 -8.44 -20.95 20.78
C PHE A 774 -7.16 -21.80 20.92
N LEU A 775 -5.99 -21.16 20.93
CA LEU A 775 -4.70 -21.84 21.12
C LEU A 775 -4.58 -22.48 22.52
N ALA A 776 -5.08 -21.81 23.56
CA ALA A 776 -5.14 -22.35 24.91
C ALA A 776 -6.06 -23.58 24.99
N ALA A 777 -7.18 -23.58 24.27
CA ALA A 777 -8.08 -24.72 24.18
C ALA A 777 -7.40 -25.93 23.50
N ILE A 778 -6.69 -25.70 22.38
CA ILE A 778 -5.89 -26.73 21.70
C ILE A 778 -4.88 -27.36 22.67
N LEU A 779 -4.15 -26.53 23.42
CA LEU A 779 -3.21 -26.99 24.44
C LEU A 779 -3.87 -27.90 25.48
N GLY A 780 -5.05 -27.54 25.98
CA GLY A 780 -5.79 -28.36 26.93
C GLY A 780 -6.22 -29.70 26.35
N GLY A 781 -6.64 -29.71 25.09
CA GLY A 781 -7.01 -30.95 24.41
C GLY A 781 -5.84 -31.89 24.21
N PHE A 782 -4.70 -31.37 23.75
CA PHE A 782 -3.49 -32.17 23.63
C PHE A 782 -2.95 -32.63 24.99
N HIS A 783 -3.04 -31.81 26.04
CA HIS A 783 -2.66 -32.22 27.39
C HIS A 783 -3.45 -33.46 27.85
N ARG A 784 -4.78 -33.43 27.68
CA ARG A 784 -5.66 -34.56 28.01
C ARG A 784 -5.34 -35.80 27.20
N TYR A 785 -5.11 -35.63 25.89
CA TYR A 785 -4.74 -36.72 25.01
C TYR A 785 -3.42 -37.37 25.44
N HIS A 786 -2.41 -36.57 25.77
CA HIS A 786 -1.11 -37.08 26.25
C HIS A 786 -1.25 -37.83 27.57
N ILE A 787 -2.05 -37.33 28.52
CA ILE A 787 -2.34 -38.06 29.77
C ILE A 787 -3.01 -39.41 29.47
N HIS A 788 -4.02 -39.43 28.60
CA HIS A 788 -4.74 -40.66 28.22
C HIS A 788 -3.79 -41.70 27.62
N CYS A 789 -2.89 -41.28 26.73
CA CYS A 789 -1.92 -42.17 26.09
C CYS A 789 -0.70 -42.51 26.98
N GLY A 790 -0.68 -42.08 28.25
CA GLY A 790 0.42 -42.38 29.17
C GLY A 790 1.70 -41.56 28.96
N ALA A 791 1.62 -40.44 28.23
CA ALA A 791 2.71 -39.50 27.92
C ALA A 791 2.55 -38.16 28.68
N GLY A 792 2.01 -38.21 29.91
CA GLY A 792 1.74 -37.02 30.74
C GLY A 792 2.99 -36.32 31.30
N ASP A 793 4.18 -36.89 31.10
CA ASP A 793 5.49 -36.34 31.46
C ASP A 793 6.04 -35.34 30.43
N VAL A 794 5.40 -35.21 29.26
CA VAL A 794 5.77 -34.23 28.22
C VAL A 794 5.41 -32.81 28.69
N GLU A 795 6.42 -31.97 28.93
CA GLU A 795 6.24 -30.62 29.47
C GLU A 795 5.85 -29.58 28.41
N THR A 796 6.33 -29.73 27.17
CA THR A 796 6.13 -28.74 26.11
C THR A 796 5.66 -29.37 24.81
N LEU A 797 4.86 -28.62 24.04
CA LEU A 797 4.37 -29.00 22.73
C LEU A 797 4.75 -27.93 21.70
N PRO A 798 5.60 -28.23 20.71
CA PRO A 798 5.90 -27.32 19.62
C PRO A 798 4.67 -27.02 18.76
N ILE A 799 4.11 -25.82 18.87
CA ILE A 799 2.98 -25.33 18.08
C ILE A 799 3.45 -24.31 17.03
N GLY A 800 3.18 -24.58 15.76
CA GLY A 800 3.36 -23.64 14.66
C GLY A 800 2.15 -22.73 14.50
N ILE A 801 2.36 -21.42 14.47
CA ILE A 801 1.32 -20.40 14.33
C ILE A 801 1.67 -19.50 13.13
N PRO A 802 0.91 -19.53 12.03
CA PRO A 802 1.11 -18.61 10.93
C PRO A 802 0.64 -17.21 11.34
N ILE A 803 1.53 -16.22 11.18
CA ILE A 803 1.23 -14.80 11.35
C ILE A 803 1.11 -14.19 9.96
N SER A 804 -0.07 -13.66 9.65
CA SER A 804 -0.28 -12.95 8.39
C SER A 804 0.65 -11.75 8.29
N LEU A 805 1.36 -11.64 7.17
CA LEU A 805 2.15 -10.45 6.83
C LEU A 805 1.32 -9.44 6.03
N ARG A 806 0.03 -9.73 5.77
CA ARG A 806 -0.83 -8.88 4.96
C ARG A 806 -1.20 -7.60 5.71
N THR A 807 -1.03 -6.48 5.01
CA THR A 807 -1.57 -5.17 5.35
C THR A 807 -2.84 -4.90 4.54
N GLN A 808 -3.69 -3.97 4.98
CA GLN A 808 -4.95 -3.65 4.29
C GLN A 808 -4.77 -3.21 2.82
N ASP A 809 -3.55 -2.81 2.44
CA ASP A 809 -3.21 -2.30 1.12
C ASP A 809 -2.53 -3.34 0.19
N ASP A 810 -2.41 -4.61 0.61
CA ASP A 810 -1.78 -5.65 -0.21
C ASP A 810 -2.75 -6.19 -1.29
N PRO A 811 -2.26 -6.57 -2.50
CA PRO A 811 -3.11 -7.08 -3.58
C PRO A 811 -3.82 -8.40 -3.23
N GLN A 812 -4.95 -8.66 -3.90
CA GLN A 812 -5.77 -9.85 -3.68
C GLN A 812 -5.08 -11.12 -4.25
N GLY A 813 -5.24 -12.26 -3.57
CA GLY A 813 -4.62 -13.55 -3.94
C GLY A 813 -3.14 -13.74 -3.58
N GLY A 814 -2.62 -14.95 -3.83
CA GLY A 814 -1.24 -15.38 -3.51
C GLY A 814 -1.00 -15.74 -2.03
N ASN A 815 0.22 -16.19 -1.68
CA ASN A 815 0.60 -16.57 -0.31
C ASN A 815 1.44 -15.52 0.44
N ARG A 816 0.98 -15.03 1.60
CA ARG A 816 1.72 -14.05 2.44
C ARG A 816 1.56 -14.26 3.96
N PHE A 817 2.38 -15.12 4.53
CA PHE A 817 2.46 -15.32 5.98
C PHE A 817 3.89 -15.70 6.40
N THR A 818 4.22 -15.48 7.68
CA THR A 818 5.43 -16.04 8.33
C THR A 818 5.01 -17.01 9.43
N GLY A 819 5.81 -18.03 9.69
CA GLY A 819 5.55 -18.98 10.77
C GLY A 819 6.26 -18.57 12.06
N ALA A 820 5.52 -18.42 13.15
CA ALA A 820 6.08 -18.39 14.50
C ALA A 820 5.96 -19.79 15.14
N ARG A 821 6.92 -20.16 15.99
CA ARG A 821 6.88 -21.42 16.74
C ARG A 821 6.81 -21.14 18.22
N PHE A 822 5.79 -21.68 18.86
CA PHE A 822 5.56 -21.59 20.29
C PHE A 822 5.92 -22.93 20.94
N ALA A 823 6.96 -22.96 21.79
CA ALA A 823 7.20 -24.10 22.68
C ALA A 823 6.18 -24.03 23.82
N ALA A 824 5.01 -24.57 23.55
CA ALA A 824 3.81 -24.27 24.33
C ALA A 824 3.78 -25.13 25.61
N PRO A 825 3.45 -24.56 26.79
CA PRO A 825 3.50 -25.29 28.06
C PRO A 825 2.35 -26.31 28.14
N LEU A 826 2.63 -27.57 27.79
CA LEU A 826 1.63 -28.63 27.70
C LEU A 826 1.13 -29.05 29.08
N ALA A 827 1.99 -29.00 30.10
CA ALA A 827 1.65 -29.40 31.47
C ALA A 827 0.79 -28.36 32.23
N GLU A 828 0.56 -27.16 31.68
CA GLU A 828 -0.25 -26.13 32.33
C GLU A 828 -1.75 -26.48 32.27
N THR A 829 -2.34 -26.69 33.44
CA THR A 829 -3.73 -27.16 33.57
C THR A 829 -4.72 -25.99 33.65
N ASP A 830 -4.34 -24.84 34.22
CA ASP A 830 -5.21 -23.67 34.34
C ASP A 830 -5.46 -23.04 32.95
N PRO A 831 -6.71 -23.03 32.43
CA PRO A 831 -7.01 -22.42 31.14
C PRO A 831 -6.67 -20.92 31.11
N ALA A 832 -6.80 -20.20 32.24
CA ALA A 832 -6.45 -18.78 32.28
C ALA A 832 -4.92 -18.57 32.21
N ALA A 833 -4.13 -19.45 32.82
CA ALA A 833 -2.68 -19.44 32.70
C ALA A 833 -2.22 -19.79 31.27
N ARG A 834 -2.83 -20.81 30.64
CA ARG A 834 -2.59 -21.12 29.21
C ARG A 834 -2.84 -19.91 28.31
N ILE A 835 -3.96 -19.21 28.50
CA ILE A 835 -4.29 -18.00 27.71
C ILE A 835 -3.24 -16.91 27.88
N ARG A 836 -2.80 -16.63 29.12
CA ARG A 836 -1.76 -15.62 29.37
C ARG A 836 -0.43 -16.00 28.72
N ALA A 837 -0.01 -17.27 28.83
CA ALA A 837 1.23 -17.74 28.21
C ALA A 837 1.21 -17.59 26.69
N VAL A 838 0.09 -17.94 26.04
CA VAL A 838 -0.10 -17.71 24.60
C VAL A 838 -0.08 -16.21 24.27
N HIS A 839 -0.81 -15.40 25.03
CA HIS A 839 -0.91 -13.96 24.80
C HIS A 839 0.45 -13.27 24.85
N ASP A 840 1.28 -13.60 25.84
CA ASP A 840 2.63 -13.05 25.98
C ASP A 840 3.53 -13.46 24.81
N PHE A 841 3.49 -14.72 24.40
CA PHE A 841 4.21 -15.21 23.23
C PHE A 841 3.81 -14.46 21.95
N VAL A 842 2.51 -14.35 21.68
CA VAL A 842 2.00 -13.67 20.47
C VAL A 842 2.37 -12.19 20.46
N ARG A 843 2.30 -11.52 21.63
CA ARG A 843 2.70 -10.11 21.78
C ARG A 843 4.20 -9.93 21.51
N GLU A 844 5.04 -10.80 22.06
CA GLU A 844 6.48 -10.77 21.82
C GLU A 844 6.81 -11.00 20.34
N ALA A 845 6.23 -12.05 19.73
CA ALA A 845 6.40 -12.38 18.32
C ALA A 845 5.98 -11.25 17.37
N ARG A 846 4.99 -10.43 17.74
CA ARG A 846 4.57 -9.23 16.98
C ARG A 846 5.46 -8.00 17.19
N SER A 847 6.09 -7.88 18.37
CA SER A 847 6.93 -6.73 18.74
C SER A 847 8.40 -6.89 18.36
N GLY A 848 8.87 -8.12 18.22
CA GLY A 848 10.22 -8.44 17.77
C GLY A 848 10.42 -8.14 16.29
N THR A 849 11.63 -7.75 15.91
CA THR A 849 12.10 -7.74 14.51
C THR A 849 12.18 -9.19 14.03
N ALA A 850 11.05 -9.85 13.83
CA ALA A 850 11.02 -11.23 13.38
C ALA A 850 11.72 -11.30 12.02
N VAL A 851 12.91 -11.92 12.01
CA VAL A 851 13.61 -12.25 10.79
C VAL A 851 12.66 -13.14 9.98
N ASP A 852 12.45 -12.85 8.70
CA ASP A 852 11.71 -13.72 7.80
C ASP A 852 12.68 -14.79 7.24
N PRO A 853 12.75 -16.00 7.84
CA PRO A 853 13.68 -17.03 7.37
C PRO A 853 13.34 -17.51 5.96
N VAL A 854 12.08 -17.42 5.53
CA VAL A 854 11.66 -17.76 4.16
C VAL A 854 12.17 -16.72 3.18
N GLY A 855 12.04 -15.43 3.53
CA GLY A 855 12.64 -14.32 2.79
C GLY A 855 14.17 -14.39 2.71
N LEU A 856 14.83 -14.85 3.77
CA LEU A 856 16.29 -15.02 3.83
C LEU A 856 16.78 -16.15 2.89
N LEU A 857 15.99 -17.22 2.74
CA LEU A 857 16.31 -18.39 1.92
C LEU A 857 15.72 -18.33 0.49
N ALA A 858 14.86 -17.34 0.21
CA ALA A 858 14.10 -17.22 -1.04
C ALA A 858 14.95 -17.30 -2.33
N PRO A 859 16.15 -16.70 -2.43
CA PRO A 859 16.99 -16.83 -3.63
C PRO A 859 17.53 -18.25 -3.83
N ALA A 860 17.83 -18.97 -2.74
CA ALA A 860 18.38 -20.32 -2.80
C ALA A 860 17.29 -21.34 -3.17
N LEU A 861 16.08 -21.22 -2.60
CA LEU A 861 14.98 -22.15 -2.83
C LEU A 861 14.55 -22.25 -4.31
N ARG A 862 14.69 -21.16 -5.09
CA ARG A 862 14.40 -21.16 -6.54
C ARG A 862 15.39 -21.96 -7.37
N LEU A 863 16.62 -22.11 -6.88
CA LEU A 863 17.74 -22.71 -7.60
C LEU A 863 17.95 -24.19 -7.24
N LEU A 864 17.24 -24.70 -6.23
CA LEU A 864 17.41 -26.06 -5.73
C LEU A 864 16.41 -27.04 -6.37
N PRO A 865 16.83 -28.28 -6.70
CA PRO A 865 15.94 -29.34 -7.14
C PRO A 865 14.89 -29.69 -6.08
N GLY A 866 13.71 -30.16 -6.52
CA GLY A 866 12.58 -30.44 -5.64
C GLY A 866 12.85 -31.43 -4.49
N VAL A 867 13.73 -32.42 -4.71
CA VAL A 867 14.14 -33.37 -3.66
C VAL A 867 14.90 -32.67 -2.51
N VAL A 868 15.71 -31.66 -2.84
CA VAL A 868 16.48 -30.89 -1.85
C VAL A 868 15.54 -29.94 -1.10
N VAL A 869 14.64 -29.30 -1.83
CA VAL A 869 13.60 -28.42 -1.25
C VAL A 869 12.68 -29.22 -0.32
N GLY A 870 12.22 -30.41 -0.73
CA GLY A 870 11.43 -31.31 0.12
C GLY A 870 12.17 -31.72 1.40
N ALA A 871 13.45 -32.12 1.29
CA ALA A 871 14.26 -32.46 2.47
C ALA A 871 14.47 -31.28 3.43
N MET A 872 14.55 -30.05 2.92
CA MET A 872 14.71 -28.83 3.74
C MET A 872 13.39 -28.34 4.34
N SER A 873 12.36 -28.18 3.51
CA SER A 873 11.02 -27.74 3.93
C SER A 873 10.42 -28.71 4.94
N GLY A 874 10.55 -30.02 4.70
CA GLY A 874 10.05 -31.03 5.64
C GLY A 874 10.70 -30.96 7.02
N ARG A 875 11.99 -30.59 7.13
CA ARG A 875 12.64 -30.39 8.43
C ARG A 875 12.12 -29.15 9.17
N MET A 876 11.71 -28.10 8.46
CA MET A 876 11.22 -26.88 9.08
C MET A 876 9.79 -27.03 9.60
N THR A 877 8.92 -27.73 8.87
CA THR A 877 7.51 -27.90 9.22
C THR A 877 7.28 -29.10 10.13
N ALA A 878 8.04 -30.20 9.97
CA ALA A 878 7.98 -31.35 10.88
C ALA A 878 8.54 -31.06 12.28
N ALA A 879 9.27 -29.95 12.45
CA ALA A 879 9.65 -29.42 13.77
C ALA A 879 8.45 -28.92 14.59
N ASN A 880 7.26 -28.80 14.01
CA ASN A 880 6.03 -28.54 14.73
C ASN A 880 5.28 -29.86 14.92
N ASP A 881 4.82 -30.14 16.13
CA ASP A 881 3.90 -31.26 16.36
C ASP A 881 2.49 -30.87 15.95
N VAL A 882 2.08 -29.67 16.34
CA VAL A 882 0.76 -29.13 16.05
C VAL A 882 0.91 -27.82 15.29
N GLN A 883 0.02 -27.59 14.33
CA GLN A 883 -0.17 -26.28 13.71
C GLN A 883 -1.58 -25.79 14.00
N ALA A 884 -1.71 -24.48 14.21
CA ALA A 884 -2.98 -23.87 14.53
C ALA A 884 -3.15 -22.57 13.74
N SER A 885 -4.30 -22.42 13.06
CA SER A 885 -4.61 -21.24 12.27
C SER A 885 -6.02 -20.74 12.60
N SER A 886 -6.18 -19.41 12.69
CA SER A 886 -7.48 -18.77 12.89
C SER A 886 -7.69 -17.65 11.87
N LEU A 887 -8.86 -17.66 11.23
CA LEU A 887 -9.20 -16.73 10.17
C LEU A 887 -10.60 -16.14 10.46
N PRO A 888 -10.79 -14.81 10.29
CA PRO A 888 -12.13 -14.26 10.25
C PRO A 888 -12.83 -14.80 9.00
N GLY A 889 -14.04 -15.33 9.15
CA GLY A 889 -14.86 -15.76 8.01
C GLY A 889 -16.04 -14.84 7.74
N ILE A 890 -17.12 -15.40 7.19
CA ILE A 890 -18.28 -14.65 6.73
C ILE A 890 -19.31 -14.51 7.86
N SER A 891 -19.68 -13.28 8.21
CA SER A 891 -20.58 -12.97 9.33
C SER A 891 -22.06 -12.90 8.95
N TYR A 892 -22.40 -13.26 7.71
CA TYR A 892 -23.75 -13.17 7.16
C TYR A 892 -24.12 -14.43 6.37
N PRO A 893 -25.42 -14.74 6.20
CA PRO A 893 -25.85 -15.89 5.42
C PRO A 893 -25.39 -15.82 3.96
N VAL A 894 -24.95 -16.96 3.42
CA VAL A 894 -24.52 -17.11 2.03
C VAL A 894 -25.05 -18.41 1.41
N TRP A 895 -25.14 -18.44 0.08
CA TRP A 895 -25.69 -19.54 -0.71
C TRP A 895 -24.76 -19.94 -1.85
N ILE A 896 -24.75 -21.24 -2.16
CA ILE A 896 -24.14 -21.80 -3.37
C ILE A 896 -25.21 -22.51 -4.19
N ALA A 897 -25.35 -22.11 -5.45
CA ALA A 897 -26.31 -22.71 -6.39
C ALA A 897 -27.75 -22.86 -5.86
N GLY A 898 -28.18 -21.98 -4.94
CA GLY A 898 -29.50 -21.99 -4.32
C GLY A 898 -29.59 -22.65 -2.94
N SER A 899 -28.61 -23.45 -2.55
CA SER A 899 -28.53 -24.07 -1.23
C SER A 899 -27.87 -23.13 -0.22
N ARG A 900 -28.42 -23.06 0.99
CA ARG A 900 -27.86 -22.22 2.06
C ARG A 900 -26.68 -22.93 2.70
N ILE A 901 -25.58 -22.21 2.88
CA ILE A 901 -24.43 -22.70 3.62
C ILE A 901 -24.66 -22.49 5.12
N THR A 902 -24.78 -23.58 5.86
CA THR A 902 -25.06 -23.59 7.29
C THR A 902 -23.79 -23.57 8.14
N ARG A 903 -22.71 -24.23 7.69
CA ARG A 903 -21.39 -24.28 8.36
C ARG A 903 -20.27 -24.35 7.34
N MET A 904 -19.07 -23.88 7.73
CA MET A 904 -17.86 -23.86 6.90
C MET A 904 -16.68 -24.41 7.70
N PHE A 905 -16.24 -25.63 7.44
CA PHE A 905 -15.13 -26.28 8.16
C PHE A 905 -13.84 -26.26 7.32
N PRO A 906 -12.81 -25.52 7.76
CA PRO A 906 -11.54 -25.44 7.05
C PRO A 906 -10.60 -26.55 7.53
N PHE A 907 -10.00 -27.27 6.60
CA PHE A 907 -8.98 -28.29 6.85
C PHE A 907 -7.67 -27.86 6.19
N GLY A 908 -6.71 -27.42 7.01
CA GLY A 908 -5.36 -27.13 6.57
C GLY A 908 -4.54 -28.42 6.32
N PRO A 909 -3.49 -28.37 5.49
CA PRO A 909 -2.63 -29.52 5.23
C PRO A 909 -1.78 -29.91 6.45
N LEU A 910 -1.24 -31.13 6.40
CA LEU A 910 -0.25 -31.64 7.35
C LEU A 910 1.14 -31.71 6.70
N PRO A 911 1.84 -30.60 6.44
CA PRO A 911 3.17 -30.64 5.85
C PRO A 911 4.18 -31.14 6.90
N GLY A 912 4.18 -32.43 7.17
CA GLY A 912 5.07 -33.08 8.13
C GLY A 912 4.76 -32.87 9.61
N CYS A 913 3.71 -32.12 10.01
CA CYS A 913 3.24 -32.03 11.41
C CYS A 913 2.22 -33.14 11.74
N ALA A 914 1.97 -33.42 13.02
CA ALA A 914 1.03 -34.46 13.43
C ALA A 914 -0.44 -33.99 13.40
N ALA A 915 -0.69 -32.70 13.64
CA ALA A 915 -2.03 -32.13 13.62
C ALA A 915 -2.06 -30.70 13.09
N MET A 916 -3.14 -30.34 12.41
CA MET A 916 -3.46 -29.00 11.93
C MET A 916 -4.90 -28.65 12.33
N ILE A 917 -5.05 -27.68 13.22
CA ILE A 917 -6.34 -27.26 13.77
C ILE A 917 -6.66 -25.86 13.23
N THR A 918 -7.70 -25.75 12.42
CA THR A 918 -8.03 -24.51 11.70
C THR A 918 -9.39 -24.00 12.09
N LEU A 919 -9.49 -22.72 12.44
CA LEU A 919 -10.74 -22.04 12.80
C LEU A 919 -11.12 -21.02 11.75
N ILE A 920 -12.37 -21.06 11.30
CA ILE A 920 -13.03 -19.96 10.58
C ILE A 920 -14.35 -19.60 11.26
N THR A 921 -14.75 -18.33 11.22
CA THR A 921 -16.05 -17.92 11.78
C THR A 921 -17.12 -17.85 10.68
N HIS A 922 -18.24 -18.53 10.86
CA HIS A 922 -19.39 -18.44 9.96
C HIS A 922 -20.67 -18.18 10.75
N ASP A 923 -21.42 -17.13 10.38
CA ASP A 923 -22.74 -16.78 10.97
C ASP A 923 -22.75 -16.84 12.53
N GLY A 924 -21.74 -16.21 13.15
CA GLY A 924 -21.60 -16.15 14.62
C GLY A 924 -21.04 -17.41 15.30
N THR A 925 -20.70 -18.44 14.55
CA THR A 925 -20.14 -19.71 15.05
C THR A 925 -18.68 -19.87 14.63
N CYS A 926 -17.80 -20.26 15.54
CA CYS A 926 -16.46 -20.74 15.19
C CYS A 926 -16.58 -22.17 14.69
N CYS A 927 -16.33 -22.38 13.40
CA CYS A 927 -16.26 -23.68 12.76
C CYS A 927 -14.80 -24.11 12.71
N ILE A 928 -14.47 -25.22 13.36
CA ILE A 928 -13.10 -25.69 13.54
C ILE A 928 -12.95 -27.01 12.80
N GLY A 929 -12.02 -27.07 11.84
CA GLY A 929 -11.58 -28.32 11.23
C GLY A 929 -10.33 -28.85 11.92
N VAL A 930 -10.36 -30.14 12.23
CA VAL A 930 -9.30 -30.91 12.85
C VAL A 930 -8.76 -31.85 11.77
N ASN A 931 -7.54 -31.62 11.32
CA ASN A 931 -6.83 -32.56 10.44
C ASN A 931 -5.69 -33.18 11.25
N VAL A 932 -5.64 -34.52 11.34
CA VAL A 932 -4.58 -35.24 12.07
C VAL A 932 -4.00 -36.36 11.22
N ASP A 933 -2.71 -36.63 11.45
CA ASP A 933 -2.02 -37.78 10.86
C ASP A 933 -2.46 -39.04 11.61
N ALA A 934 -3.01 -40.01 10.89
CA ALA A 934 -3.56 -41.23 11.49
C ALA A 934 -2.48 -42.12 12.14
N GLY A 935 -1.20 -41.97 11.74
CA GLY A 935 -0.07 -42.63 12.38
C GLY A 935 0.35 -41.98 13.69
N ALA A 936 0.15 -40.66 13.83
CA ALA A 936 0.54 -39.91 15.03
C ALA A 936 -0.59 -39.87 16.07
N VAL A 937 -1.83 -39.78 15.63
CA VAL A 937 -3.02 -39.75 16.47
C VAL A 937 -3.83 -41.02 16.25
N THR A 938 -3.53 -42.05 17.04
CA THR A 938 -4.15 -43.38 16.92
C THR A 938 -5.55 -43.47 17.52
N GLU A 939 -5.91 -42.54 18.41
CA GLU A 939 -7.23 -42.45 19.05
C GLU A 939 -7.86 -41.06 18.79
N PRO A 940 -8.28 -40.76 17.54
CA PRO A 940 -8.75 -39.44 17.15
C PRO A 940 -9.97 -38.98 17.94
N ASP A 941 -10.91 -39.88 18.24
CA ASP A 941 -12.11 -39.56 19.05
C ASP A 941 -11.74 -39.03 20.45
N VAL A 942 -10.67 -39.56 21.05
CA VAL A 942 -10.17 -39.11 22.36
C VAL A 942 -9.56 -37.73 22.25
N LEU A 943 -8.77 -37.48 21.21
CA LEU A 943 -8.20 -36.15 20.97
C LEU A 943 -9.31 -35.11 20.74
N VAL A 944 -10.31 -35.43 19.91
CA VAL A 944 -11.44 -34.53 19.60
C VAL A 944 -12.25 -34.23 20.86
N ALA A 945 -12.55 -35.23 21.68
CA ALA A 945 -13.18 -35.03 22.99
C ALA A 945 -12.33 -34.15 23.92
N GLY A 946 -11.00 -34.35 23.91
CA GLY A 946 -10.05 -33.52 24.64
C GLY A 946 -10.08 -32.06 24.17
N LEU A 947 -10.07 -31.83 22.86
CA LEU A 947 -10.13 -30.49 22.25
C LEU A 947 -11.45 -29.79 22.58
N GLN A 948 -12.58 -30.50 22.52
CA GLN A 948 -13.88 -29.97 22.96
C GLN A 948 -13.84 -29.58 24.44
N ALA A 949 -13.33 -30.44 25.32
CA ALA A 949 -13.20 -30.12 26.74
C ALA A 949 -12.28 -28.91 26.96
N GLY A 950 -11.22 -28.74 26.16
CA GLY A 950 -10.37 -27.56 26.17
C GLY A 950 -11.11 -26.28 25.77
N LEU A 951 -11.99 -26.35 24.77
CA LEU A 951 -12.85 -25.22 24.37
C LEU A 951 -13.85 -24.88 25.48
N ASP A 952 -14.48 -25.89 26.07
CA ASP A 952 -15.46 -25.73 27.15
C ASP A 952 -14.84 -25.06 28.39
N GLU A 953 -13.59 -25.43 28.75
CA GLU A 953 -12.85 -24.76 29.83
C GLU A 953 -12.63 -23.28 29.57
N VAL A 954 -12.24 -22.92 28.34
CA VAL A 954 -12.03 -21.52 27.98
C VAL A 954 -13.36 -20.76 28.02
N VAL A 955 -14.42 -21.34 27.46
CA VAL A 955 -15.77 -20.74 27.48
C VAL A 955 -16.26 -20.53 28.92
N ALA A 956 -16.04 -21.50 29.81
CA ALA A 956 -16.46 -21.42 31.21
C ALA A 956 -15.84 -20.25 31.99
N LEU A 957 -14.70 -19.70 31.54
CA LEU A 957 -14.12 -18.49 32.13
C LEU A 957 -15.01 -17.24 31.91
N GLY A 958 -15.87 -17.25 30.90
CA GLY A 958 -16.70 -16.11 30.49
C GLY A 958 -17.93 -15.87 31.36
N GLY A 959 -18.32 -16.82 32.21
CA GLY A 959 -19.52 -16.77 33.05
C GLY A 959 -20.68 -17.59 32.51
#